data_AF-A0AAU1LEL8-F1
#
_entry.id   AF-A0AAU1LEL8-F1
#
_cell.length_a   1.000
_cell.length_b   1.000
_cell.length_c   1.000
_cell.angle_alpha   90.00
_cell.angle_beta   90.00
_cell.angle_gamma   90.00
#
_symmetry.space_group_name_H-M   'P 1'
#
loop_
_entity.id
_entity.type
_entity.pdbx_description
1 polymer ?
#
loop_
_entity_poly.entity_id
_entity_poly.type
_entity_poly.pdbx_seq_one_letter_code
_entity_poly.pdbx_strand_id
1 'polypeptide(L)'
;MTRHRRKQREHRRKPRRLILLTAAMATAAVIAGGIAYSGLGGDAQAGTPALAEAAADSLTPAAAPARDAEPAPIVGEPANETAKGMVFDGLKAAPKGDRCVGVYRTEAGLCTHGPDAPPKDVDIKADVAPVVKTKAPAADPAKPEAGEAAAAEGSGRPQDAPAADAGSAKGAPAAAPAPAASGSSQAVAAGPAGQTVQCDGDGSTGNRVQVVYVHGSDRDRYSEYLGSFRKWAADADLIYSTSAQETGGIRHIRFVTAADCTPTVLNIELPASALSEFSATNNALADKGLNRRDRKYMIFSDTQVYCGIGTFAGDERPGQDNQSNFGPSYGRTDSGCWGGHTAAHELGHNLGAVNNSAPNTSRGAHCTDEYDVMCYSDTPYYPQMRIMCSNQAAENILDCNHDDYFHTNPKAGSYLATHWNIANNQFLMKANGGDGSTNPDPNPKPTPSPTKKPTPTPTKKPTGGPKVTAAQLQSNSVVVSWPKVDGAAWYQVLLNGKHLTWVQSQALRIYNLQPGTEYKVAVSVRDTSGRDSGAGPTTAFRTTGAGGGTTTPGTRYTLGNGSTGMAAELWGGRSADGTVLVGSRSNGYAQQQWLFEDAGSGLVRIKSAVSGKCLQTGGAPAAGMWIAQQPCGNSSAQQWKLASRGGGVNVTDSSGGYALTLSNRPYYGAWLLDLQRADGRATQVWSVQKVG
;
A
#
# COMPACT_ATOMS: atom_id res chain seq x y z
N MET A 1 -55.66 26.69 -56.69
CA MET A 1 -56.06 26.53 -55.28
C MET A 1 -55.68 25.12 -54.80
N THR A 2 -54.94 25.05 -53.71
CA THR A 2 -54.87 23.97 -52.70
C THR A 2 -54.37 22.55 -53.04
N ARG A 3 -53.16 22.28 -52.52
CA ARG A 3 -52.62 21.10 -51.79
C ARG A 3 -52.84 19.64 -52.28
N HIS A 4 -51.68 18.96 -52.27
CA HIS A 4 -51.36 17.57 -51.83
C HIS A 4 -50.99 16.48 -52.86
N ARG A 5 -49.67 16.19 -52.86
CA ARG A 5 -48.94 14.90 -52.93
C ARG A 5 -49.29 13.84 -54.00
N ARG A 6 -48.31 13.55 -54.86
CA ARG A 6 -47.87 12.22 -55.38
C ARG A 6 -46.44 12.37 -55.94
N LYS A 7 -45.39 11.74 -55.42
CA LYS A 7 -44.89 10.34 -55.64
C LYS A 7 -44.83 9.91 -57.10
N GLN A 8 -43.62 9.58 -57.59
CA GLN A 8 -43.18 8.40 -58.38
C GLN A 8 -41.67 8.59 -58.70
N ARG A 9 -40.76 7.62 -58.84
CA ARG A 9 -40.64 6.14 -58.79
C ARG A 9 -39.10 5.85 -58.95
N GLU A 10 -38.47 4.70 -58.71
CA GLU A 10 -38.67 3.31 -59.19
C GLU A 10 -37.93 2.30 -58.27
N HIS A 11 -38.58 1.19 -57.88
CA HIS A 11 -38.34 -0.25 -58.23
C HIS A 11 -37.32 -1.02 -57.35
N ARG A 12 -37.80 -1.87 -56.41
CA ARG A 12 -38.06 -3.35 -56.48
C ARG A 12 -36.74 -4.16 -56.46
N ARG A 13 -36.50 -5.21 -55.66
CA ARG A 13 -37.34 -6.26 -55.01
C ARG A 13 -36.54 -6.92 -53.85
N LYS A 14 -37.26 -7.63 -52.98
CA LYS A 14 -36.87 -8.39 -51.75
C LYS A 14 -37.20 -9.91 -52.01
N PRO A 15 -37.12 -10.87 -51.05
CA PRO A 15 -35.99 -11.45 -50.27
C PRO A 15 -36.09 -13.01 -50.08
N ARG A 16 -35.15 -13.67 -49.36
CA ARG A 16 -35.35 -14.72 -48.27
C ARG A 16 -34.22 -15.78 -48.11
N ARG A 17 -33.91 -16.07 -46.81
CA ARG A 17 -33.60 -17.36 -46.08
C ARG A 17 -32.53 -18.35 -46.63
N LEU A 18 -31.51 -18.72 -45.84
CA LEU A 18 -31.40 -19.79 -44.81
C LEU A 18 -31.16 -21.20 -45.42
N ILE A 19 -30.09 -21.91 -45.01
CA ILE A 19 -30.01 -23.35 -44.62
C ILE A 19 -28.54 -23.84 -44.56
N LEU A 20 -28.21 -24.54 -43.46
CA LEU A 20 -26.99 -25.34 -43.25
C LEU A 20 -26.95 -26.55 -44.19
N LEU A 21 -25.76 -26.95 -44.65
CA LEU A 21 -25.44 -28.34 -44.99
C LEU A 21 -23.95 -28.62 -44.71
N THR A 22 -23.73 -29.71 -44.00
CA THR A 22 -22.48 -30.36 -43.58
C THR A 22 -21.78 -31.14 -44.70
N ALA A 23 -20.45 -31.09 -44.74
CA ALA A 23 -19.49 -32.12 -45.19
C ALA A 23 -18.13 -31.43 -45.42
N ALA A 24 -16.93 -31.99 -45.23
CA ALA A 24 -16.39 -33.17 -44.58
C ALA A 24 -14.86 -32.94 -44.49
N MET A 25 -14.20 -33.62 -43.56
CA MET A 25 -12.78 -33.99 -43.47
C MET A 25 -11.73 -33.33 -44.40
N ALA A 26 -10.63 -32.83 -43.83
CA ALA A 26 -9.35 -33.55 -43.82
C ALA A 26 -8.16 -32.65 -43.42
N THR A 27 -7.22 -33.32 -42.78
CA THR A 27 -5.92 -32.96 -42.20
C THR A 27 -4.83 -32.51 -43.18
N ALA A 28 -3.75 -32.00 -42.57
CA ALA A 28 -2.35 -31.92 -43.04
C ALA A 28 -2.00 -30.70 -43.92
N ALA A 29 -1.20 -29.74 -43.45
CA ALA A 29 0.24 -29.77 -43.18
C ALA A 29 1.11 -29.58 -44.43
N VAL A 30 2.11 -28.69 -44.28
CA VAL A 30 3.46 -28.74 -44.88
C VAL A 30 3.69 -28.07 -46.26
N ILE A 31 4.44 -26.96 -46.17
CA ILE A 31 5.65 -26.56 -46.93
C ILE A 31 5.52 -25.76 -48.26
N ALA A 32 6.29 -24.66 -48.24
CA ALA A 32 7.02 -23.93 -49.27
C ALA A 32 6.30 -23.31 -50.48
N GLY A 33 6.49 -21.99 -50.58
CA GLY A 33 7.48 -21.47 -51.53
C GLY A 33 6.95 -20.94 -52.87
N GLY A 34 7.27 -19.68 -53.15
CA GLY A 34 7.24 -19.04 -54.47
C GLY A 34 7.73 -17.60 -54.29
N ILE A 35 9.02 -17.28 -54.46
CA ILE A 35 9.83 -17.20 -55.69
C ILE A 35 9.26 -16.19 -56.70
N ALA A 36 9.99 -15.11 -56.97
CA ALA A 36 10.70 -14.87 -58.24
C ALA A 36 11.26 -13.43 -58.30
N TYR A 37 12.60 -13.28 -58.29
CA TYR A 37 13.48 -12.91 -59.43
C TYR A 37 13.49 -11.41 -59.74
N SER A 38 14.62 -10.71 -59.94
CA SER A 38 15.92 -11.02 -60.58
C SER A 38 16.92 -9.91 -60.18
N GLY A 39 18.20 -10.14 -59.80
CA GLY A 39 19.35 -10.61 -60.60
C GLY A 39 20.22 -9.39 -60.97
N LEU A 40 21.57 -9.33 -61.01
CA LEU A 40 22.74 -10.20 -60.83
C LEU A 40 23.98 -9.28 -60.73
N GLY A 41 25.08 -9.74 -60.13
CA GLY A 41 26.40 -9.08 -60.22
C GLY A 41 27.28 -9.33 -59.00
N GLY A 42 28.23 -10.27 -59.11
CA GLY A 42 29.04 -10.81 -58.03
C GLY A 42 30.42 -10.16 -57.83
N ASP A 43 30.99 -10.51 -56.68
CA ASP A 43 32.39 -10.43 -56.23
C ASP A 43 33.04 -9.05 -56.08
N ALA A 44 33.04 -8.54 -54.84
CA ALA A 44 34.17 -7.80 -54.28
C ALA A 44 34.17 -7.86 -52.74
N GLN A 45 35.38 -7.96 -52.20
CA GLN A 45 35.76 -8.12 -50.80
C GLN A 45 35.15 -7.11 -49.83
N ALA A 46 35.13 -7.53 -48.56
CA ALA A 46 34.95 -6.70 -47.38
C ALA A 46 35.68 -5.35 -47.51
N GLY A 47 34.89 -4.29 -47.66
CA GLY A 47 35.34 -2.91 -47.55
C GLY A 47 34.41 -2.18 -46.61
N THR A 48 34.93 -1.79 -45.44
CA THR A 48 34.38 -0.69 -44.64
C THR A 48 34.26 0.58 -45.50
N PRO A 49 33.17 1.34 -45.35
CA PRO A 49 33.33 2.75 -44.98
C PRO A 49 32.32 3.11 -43.87
N ALA A 50 32.82 3.57 -42.73
CA ALA A 50 33.11 4.97 -42.43
C ALA A 50 31.90 5.67 -41.79
N LEU A 51 32.07 5.84 -40.49
CA LEU A 51 31.37 6.70 -39.55
C LEU A 51 30.95 8.05 -40.15
N ALA A 52 29.74 8.46 -39.83
CA ALA A 52 29.42 9.86 -39.62
C ALA A 52 28.90 9.98 -38.18
N GLU A 53 29.82 10.16 -37.24
CA GLU A 53 29.56 10.65 -35.89
C GLU A 53 28.95 12.05 -35.97
N ALA A 54 27.80 12.24 -35.32
CA ALA A 54 27.43 13.53 -34.75
C ALA A 54 27.75 13.44 -33.26
N ALA A 55 28.69 14.28 -32.84
CA ALA A 55 29.41 14.24 -31.57
C ALA A 55 28.50 14.12 -30.33
N ALA A 56 28.60 13.00 -29.64
CA ALA A 56 28.53 12.97 -28.20
C ALA A 56 29.91 13.37 -27.68
N ASP A 57 29.99 14.40 -26.85
CA ASP A 57 31.19 14.64 -26.04
C ASP A 57 31.46 13.37 -25.23
N SER A 58 32.45 12.61 -25.67
CA SER A 58 32.79 11.30 -25.15
C SER A 58 33.76 11.47 -23.98
N LEU A 59 33.23 11.38 -22.77
CA LEU A 59 34.04 11.02 -21.63
C LEU A 59 34.59 9.61 -21.90
N THR A 60 35.92 9.50 -21.99
CA THR A 60 36.59 8.20 -22.08
C THR A 60 36.27 7.41 -20.80
N PRO A 61 35.79 6.15 -20.89
CA PRO A 61 35.48 5.35 -19.71
C PRO A 61 36.68 5.27 -18.78
N ALA A 62 36.52 5.67 -17.53
CA ALA A 62 37.58 5.55 -16.53
C ALA A 62 37.86 4.06 -16.29
N ALA A 63 39.14 3.68 -16.15
CA ALA A 63 39.50 2.32 -15.78
C ALA A 63 38.86 1.98 -14.41
N ALA A 64 38.10 0.88 -14.36
CA ALA A 64 37.43 0.45 -13.15
C ALA A 64 38.46 0.11 -12.04
N PRO A 65 38.26 0.55 -10.78
CA PRO A 65 39.14 0.20 -9.66
C PRO A 65 39.16 -1.33 -9.36
N ALA A 66 39.89 -1.80 -8.33
CA ALA A 66 39.73 -3.19 -7.85
C ALA A 66 38.34 -3.41 -7.20
N ARG A 67 37.87 -4.66 -7.07
CA ARG A 67 36.52 -5.00 -6.54
C ARG A 67 36.32 -4.62 -5.07
N ASP A 68 37.36 -4.70 -4.24
CA ASP A 68 37.28 -4.40 -2.79
C ASP A 68 37.74 -2.96 -2.44
N ALA A 69 37.90 -2.10 -3.44
CA ALA A 69 38.28 -0.72 -3.22
C ALA A 69 37.05 0.10 -2.80
N GLU A 70 37.23 1.03 -1.85
CA GLU A 70 36.18 2.00 -1.51
C GLU A 70 35.67 2.69 -2.79
N PRO A 71 34.34 2.89 -2.91
CA PRO A 71 33.79 3.63 -4.04
C PRO A 71 34.50 4.97 -4.21
N ALA A 72 34.92 5.25 -5.45
CA ALA A 72 35.45 6.57 -5.75
C ALA A 72 34.33 7.62 -5.58
N PRO A 73 34.59 8.79 -5.01
CA PRO A 73 33.62 9.88 -4.99
C PRO A 73 33.19 10.23 -6.43
N ILE A 74 31.90 10.46 -6.63
CA ILE A 74 31.42 11.02 -7.90
C ILE A 74 31.95 12.44 -8.04
N VAL A 75 32.43 12.79 -9.23
CA VAL A 75 32.97 14.13 -9.52
C VAL A 75 31.84 15.06 -9.97
N GLY A 76 31.23 15.76 -9.01
CA GLY A 76 30.15 16.72 -9.27
C GLY A 76 28.86 16.08 -9.81
N GLU A 77 27.83 16.90 -10.03
CA GLU A 77 26.61 16.44 -10.71
C GLU A 77 26.74 16.65 -12.23
N PRO A 78 26.40 15.65 -13.06
CA PRO A 78 26.28 15.86 -14.50
C PRO A 78 25.25 16.94 -14.82
N ALA A 79 25.39 17.59 -15.98
CA ALA A 79 24.35 18.48 -16.48
C ALA A 79 23.06 17.69 -16.74
N ASN A 80 21.90 18.30 -16.48
CA ASN A 80 20.62 17.64 -16.69
C ASN A 80 20.36 17.37 -18.18
N GLU A 81 19.92 16.16 -18.49
CA GLU A 81 19.37 15.78 -19.80
C GLU A 81 17.89 15.45 -19.65
N THR A 82 17.06 16.48 -19.48
CA THR A 82 15.62 16.36 -19.16
C THR A 82 14.81 15.57 -20.18
N ALA A 83 15.25 15.51 -21.44
CA ALA A 83 14.64 14.69 -22.49
C ALA A 83 14.85 13.18 -22.27
N LYS A 84 15.97 12.80 -21.64
CA LYS A 84 16.31 11.41 -21.28
C LYS A 84 16.00 11.09 -19.82
N GLY A 85 15.47 12.06 -19.07
CA GLY A 85 15.13 11.91 -17.66
C GLY A 85 16.30 11.86 -16.70
N MET A 86 17.48 12.28 -17.17
CA MET A 86 18.67 12.42 -16.34
C MET A 86 18.63 13.79 -15.62
N VAL A 87 17.82 13.88 -14.57
CA VAL A 87 17.63 15.12 -13.78
C VAL A 87 18.25 14.97 -12.39
N PHE A 88 19.38 15.65 -12.18
CA PHE A 88 20.15 15.66 -10.94
C PHE A 88 19.82 16.84 -10.01
N ASP A 89 18.90 17.73 -10.40
CA ASP A 89 18.43 18.82 -9.56
C ASP A 89 17.99 18.29 -8.18
N GLY A 90 18.37 18.99 -7.11
CA GLY A 90 18.09 18.58 -5.73
C GLY A 90 19.02 17.49 -5.18
N LEU A 91 19.92 16.93 -6.00
CA LEU A 91 20.93 15.96 -5.58
C LEU A 91 22.30 16.62 -5.40
N LYS A 92 23.15 16.00 -4.57
CA LYS A 92 24.54 16.42 -4.35
C LYS A 92 25.49 15.24 -4.43
N ALA A 93 26.59 15.38 -5.17
CA ALA A 93 27.67 14.41 -5.15
C ALA A 93 28.26 14.27 -3.74
N ALA A 94 28.45 13.04 -3.27
CA ALA A 94 28.95 12.78 -1.94
C ALA A 94 30.50 12.79 -1.90
N PRO A 95 31.13 13.57 -0.99
CA PRO A 95 32.58 13.61 -0.90
C PRO A 95 33.17 12.31 -0.31
N LYS A 96 34.48 12.13 -0.44
CA LYS A 96 35.19 11.00 0.19
C LYS A 96 34.92 10.98 1.70
N GLY A 97 34.56 9.80 2.21
CA GLY A 97 34.25 9.59 3.63
C GLY A 97 32.82 9.94 4.04
N ASP A 98 31.97 10.41 3.12
CA ASP A 98 30.51 10.50 3.33
C ASP A 98 29.88 9.10 3.23
N ARG A 99 28.76 8.89 3.91
CA ARG A 99 28.02 7.61 3.86
C ARG A 99 27.44 7.31 2.49
N CYS A 100 27.23 8.34 1.65
CA CYS A 100 26.74 8.19 0.29
C CYS A 100 27.87 8.17 -0.75
N VAL A 101 29.15 7.98 -0.33
CA VAL A 101 30.28 7.99 -1.26
C VAL A 101 30.08 6.99 -2.41
N GLY A 102 30.35 7.44 -3.64
CA GLY A 102 30.09 6.67 -4.86
C GLY A 102 28.68 6.82 -5.42
N VAL A 103 27.78 7.54 -4.74
CA VAL A 103 26.44 7.89 -5.21
C VAL A 103 26.07 9.33 -4.82
N TYR A 104 24.81 9.72 -4.99
CA TYR A 104 24.33 11.07 -4.69
C TYR A 104 23.56 11.12 -3.37
N ARG A 105 23.42 12.33 -2.82
CA ARG A 105 22.69 12.63 -1.59
C ARG A 105 21.54 13.60 -1.86
N THR A 106 20.36 13.30 -1.33
CA THR A 106 19.21 14.21 -1.33
C THR A 106 19.36 15.32 -0.29
N GLU A 107 18.51 16.34 -0.32
CA GLU A 107 18.50 17.42 0.68
C GLU A 107 18.25 16.90 2.11
N ALA A 108 17.35 15.92 2.28
CA ALA A 108 17.11 15.24 3.55
C ALA A 108 18.26 14.31 3.99
N GLY A 109 19.32 14.22 3.19
CA GLY A 109 20.51 13.45 3.48
C GLY A 109 20.43 11.97 3.12
N LEU A 110 19.33 11.49 2.51
CA LEU A 110 19.24 10.11 2.02
C LEU A 110 20.18 9.91 0.82
N CYS A 111 20.73 8.71 0.69
CA CYS A 111 21.56 8.35 -0.45
C CYS A 111 20.68 7.82 -1.60
N THR A 112 21.06 8.10 -2.84
CA THR A 112 20.36 7.66 -4.07
C THR A 112 21.37 7.39 -5.16
N HIS A 113 21.16 6.35 -5.98
CA HIS A 113 22.04 6.08 -7.13
C HIS A 113 21.95 7.16 -8.21
N GLY A 114 20.91 7.99 -8.21
CA GLY A 114 20.65 9.01 -9.22
C GLY A 114 19.53 8.62 -10.17
N PRO A 115 19.26 9.40 -11.23
CA PRO A 115 18.28 9.05 -12.24
C PRO A 115 18.76 7.91 -13.14
N ASP A 116 17.87 6.99 -13.45
CA ASP A 116 18.16 5.89 -14.37
C ASP A 116 17.95 6.29 -15.83
N ALA A 117 18.87 5.80 -16.68
CA ALA A 117 18.73 5.97 -18.11
C ALA A 117 17.55 5.12 -18.63
N PRO A 118 16.65 5.68 -19.45
CA PRO A 118 15.54 4.93 -20.01
C PRO A 118 16.07 3.82 -20.94
N PRO A 119 15.39 2.66 -20.99
CA PRO A 119 15.73 1.62 -21.94
C PRO A 119 15.75 2.15 -23.38
N LYS A 120 16.51 1.47 -24.24
CA LYS A 120 16.55 1.80 -25.66
C LYS A 120 15.13 1.75 -26.23
N ASP A 121 14.75 2.79 -26.96
CA ASP A 121 13.43 2.99 -27.58
C ASP A 121 12.27 3.36 -26.62
N VAL A 122 12.55 3.65 -25.35
CA VAL A 122 11.55 4.22 -24.42
C VAL A 122 11.55 5.75 -24.48
N ASP A 123 10.40 6.33 -24.83
CA ASP A 123 10.15 7.76 -24.72
C ASP A 123 9.47 8.07 -23.37
N ILE A 124 10.25 8.63 -22.43
CA ILE A 124 9.75 8.99 -21.10
C ILE A 124 8.67 10.07 -21.12
N LYS A 125 8.47 10.76 -22.25
CA LYS A 125 7.44 11.80 -22.43
C LYS A 125 6.13 11.22 -22.98
N ALA A 126 6.12 9.95 -23.40
CA ALA A 126 4.91 9.24 -23.80
C ALA A 126 4.34 8.50 -22.59
N ASP A 127 3.03 8.62 -22.32
CA ASP A 127 2.41 7.88 -21.23
C ASP A 127 2.30 6.38 -21.54
N VAL A 128 2.61 5.55 -20.55
CA VAL A 128 2.31 4.12 -20.59
C VAL A 128 0.80 3.91 -20.48
N ALA A 129 0.21 3.18 -21.42
CA ALA A 129 -1.21 2.85 -21.39
C ALA A 129 -1.59 1.92 -20.21
N PRO A 130 -2.81 2.01 -19.66
CA PRO A 130 -3.22 1.16 -18.55
C PRO A 130 -3.30 -0.30 -18.99
N VAL A 131 -2.60 -1.18 -18.27
CA VAL A 131 -2.58 -2.63 -18.53
C VAL A 131 -3.86 -3.32 -18.05
N VAL A 132 -4.54 -2.75 -17.05
CA VAL A 132 -5.87 -3.18 -16.61
C VAL A 132 -6.91 -2.23 -17.20
N LYS A 133 -7.61 -2.69 -18.24
CA LYS A 133 -8.58 -1.88 -19.00
C LYS A 133 -9.91 -1.65 -18.28
N THR A 134 -10.16 -2.37 -17.18
CA THR A 134 -11.30 -2.09 -16.31
C THR A 134 -11.01 -0.83 -15.53
N LYS A 135 -11.57 0.30 -15.96
CA LYS A 135 -11.64 1.50 -15.15
C LYS A 135 -12.27 1.12 -13.82
N ALA A 136 -11.62 1.43 -12.69
CA ALA A 136 -12.31 1.36 -11.41
C ALA A 136 -13.58 2.20 -11.58
N PRO A 137 -14.77 1.71 -11.23
CA PRO A 137 -16.03 2.30 -11.68
C PRO A 137 -15.95 3.82 -11.60
N ALA A 138 -16.06 4.47 -12.76
CA ALA A 138 -16.30 5.90 -12.78
C ALA A 138 -17.63 6.06 -12.07
N ALA A 139 -17.60 6.53 -10.82
CA ALA A 139 -18.82 6.70 -10.07
C ALA A 139 -19.64 7.81 -10.76
N ASP A 140 -20.55 7.40 -11.65
CA ASP A 140 -21.72 8.19 -12.01
C ASP A 140 -22.71 8.10 -10.83
N PRO A 141 -22.95 9.20 -10.09
CA PRO A 141 -23.60 9.18 -8.79
C PRO A 141 -25.14 9.07 -8.82
N ALA A 142 -25.77 8.65 -9.93
CA ALA A 142 -27.23 8.76 -10.10
C ALA A 142 -28.02 7.46 -10.32
N LYS A 143 -27.42 6.26 -10.26
CA LYS A 143 -28.20 5.01 -10.39
C LYS A 143 -27.69 3.88 -9.49
N PRO A 144 -28.45 3.45 -8.47
CA PRO A 144 -28.07 2.28 -7.68
C PRO A 144 -28.22 1.00 -8.51
N GLU A 145 -27.21 0.14 -8.46
CA GLU A 145 -27.37 -1.27 -8.83
C GLU A 145 -28.36 -1.90 -7.84
N ALA A 146 -29.39 -2.52 -8.39
CA ALA A 146 -30.43 -3.16 -7.63
C ALA A 146 -29.95 -4.53 -7.15
N GLY A 147 -29.96 -4.71 -5.84
CA GLY A 147 -30.03 -6.02 -5.21
C GLY A 147 -28.71 -6.56 -4.70
N GLU A 148 -28.33 -6.17 -3.49
CA GLU A 148 -27.65 -7.09 -2.59
C GLU A 148 -28.14 -6.88 -1.15
N ALA A 149 -28.47 -7.99 -0.51
CA ALA A 149 -29.07 -8.04 0.81
C ALA A 149 -28.09 -7.55 1.89
N ALA A 150 -28.66 -6.97 2.95
CA ALA A 150 -27.94 -6.51 4.11
C ALA A 150 -26.93 -7.55 4.62
N ALA A 151 -25.64 -7.19 4.63
CA ALA A 151 -24.57 -8.01 5.16
C ALA A 151 -24.80 -8.33 6.65
N ALA A 152 -24.62 -9.61 7.00
CA ALA A 152 -24.69 -10.13 8.35
C ALA A 152 -23.56 -9.57 9.24
N GLU A 153 -23.83 -9.47 10.55
CA GLU A 153 -22.86 -9.05 11.56
C GLU A 153 -21.65 -10.00 11.62
N GLY A 154 -20.43 -9.45 11.53
CA GLY A 154 -19.19 -10.19 11.80
C GLY A 154 -18.09 -10.11 10.73
N SER A 155 -18.36 -9.60 9.51
CA SER A 155 -17.30 -9.31 8.53
C SER A 155 -16.69 -7.92 8.79
N GLY A 156 -15.72 -7.86 9.70
CA GLY A 156 -15.02 -6.64 10.08
C GLY A 156 -14.26 -5.98 8.92
N ARG A 157 -14.02 -4.67 9.03
CA ARG A 157 -13.20 -3.92 8.06
C ARG A 157 -11.72 -4.28 8.28
N PRO A 158 -10.90 -4.39 7.22
CA PRO A 158 -9.48 -4.77 7.30
C PRO A 158 -8.57 -3.89 8.19
N GLN A 159 -9.07 -2.76 8.69
CA GLN A 159 -8.31 -1.73 9.41
C GLN A 159 -8.64 -1.66 10.91
N ASP A 160 -9.60 -2.46 11.39
CA ASP A 160 -10.06 -2.40 12.77
C ASP A 160 -9.19 -3.30 13.66
N ALA A 161 -8.64 -2.75 14.76
CA ALA A 161 -8.20 -3.63 15.85
C ALA A 161 -9.42 -4.45 16.29
N PRO A 162 -9.27 -5.75 16.60
CA PRO A 162 -10.40 -6.56 17.03
C PRO A 162 -11.12 -5.83 18.18
N ALA A 163 -12.45 -5.77 18.07
CA ALA A 163 -13.28 -4.95 18.93
C ALA A 163 -14.24 -5.82 19.73
N ALA A 164 -14.47 -5.47 20.99
CA ALA A 164 -15.41 -6.15 21.85
C ALA A 164 -16.32 -5.15 22.58
N ASP A 165 -17.60 -5.49 22.63
CA ASP A 165 -18.61 -4.72 23.37
C ASP A 165 -18.40 -4.91 24.88
N ALA A 166 -18.18 -3.82 25.63
CA ALA A 166 -18.06 -3.86 27.08
C ALA A 166 -19.26 -4.53 27.78
N GLY A 167 -20.46 -4.43 27.20
CA GLY A 167 -21.68 -5.07 27.71
C GLY A 167 -21.70 -6.59 27.57
N SER A 168 -20.79 -7.16 26.76
CA SER A 168 -20.64 -8.62 26.63
C SER A 168 -19.88 -9.26 27.79
N ALA A 169 -19.29 -8.47 28.70
CA ALA A 169 -18.52 -8.98 29.82
C ALA A 169 -19.39 -9.77 30.82
N LYS A 170 -19.14 -11.08 30.93
CA LYS A 170 -19.92 -12.03 31.76
C LYS A 170 -19.03 -12.76 32.76
N GLY A 171 -19.64 -13.30 33.82
CA GLY A 171 -18.96 -14.23 34.74
C GLY A 171 -18.60 -15.53 34.01
N ALA A 172 -17.40 -16.06 34.31
CA ALA A 172 -16.73 -17.25 33.75
C ALA A 172 -17.14 -17.71 32.32
N PRO A 173 -16.28 -17.53 31.31
CA PRO A 173 -16.57 -17.96 29.94
C PRO A 173 -16.33 -19.45 29.72
N ALA A 174 -17.07 -20.02 28.77
CA ALA A 174 -16.81 -21.31 28.14
C ALA A 174 -15.37 -21.34 27.58
N ALA A 175 -14.79 -22.52 27.49
CA ALA A 175 -13.45 -22.78 26.97
C ALA A 175 -13.09 -21.88 25.76
N ALA A 176 -11.83 -21.42 25.68
CA ALA A 176 -11.34 -20.78 24.47
C ALA A 176 -11.76 -21.62 23.25
N PRO A 177 -12.24 -20.99 22.16
CA PRO A 177 -12.56 -21.72 20.94
C PRO A 177 -11.37 -22.63 20.58
N ALA A 178 -11.65 -23.84 20.11
CA ALA A 178 -10.60 -24.63 19.48
C ALA A 178 -9.89 -23.71 18.47
N PRO A 179 -8.54 -23.68 18.41
CA PRO A 179 -7.88 -23.01 17.30
C PRO A 179 -8.58 -23.54 16.06
N ALA A 180 -9.12 -22.65 15.22
CA ALA A 180 -9.79 -23.08 14.01
C ALA A 180 -8.83 -24.08 13.34
N ALA A 181 -9.20 -25.36 13.34
CA ALA A 181 -8.42 -26.40 12.71
C ALA A 181 -8.11 -25.85 11.35
N SER A 182 -6.82 -25.73 11.00
CA SER A 182 -6.29 -25.14 9.76
C SER A 182 -7.31 -25.35 8.65
N GLY A 183 -8.20 -24.36 8.55
CA GLY A 183 -9.42 -24.53 7.79
C GLY A 183 -8.90 -24.57 6.38
N SER A 184 -9.17 -25.65 5.67
CA SER A 184 -9.06 -25.70 4.22
C SER A 184 -9.43 -24.32 3.71
N SER A 185 -8.43 -23.58 3.20
CA SER A 185 -8.56 -22.34 2.44
C SER A 185 -10.00 -21.86 2.36
N GLN A 186 -10.51 -21.15 3.39
CA GLN A 186 -11.68 -20.34 3.15
C GLN A 186 -11.15 -19.31 2.16
N ALA A 187 -11.58 -19.44 0.92
CA ALA A 187 -11.17 -18.58 -0.16
C ALA A 187 -11.33 -17.14 0.35
N VAL A 188 -10.19 -16.50 0.60
CA VAL A 188 -10.05 -15.06 0.52
C VAL A 188 -10.83 -14.70 -0.74
N ALA A 189 -11.86 -13.86 -0.64
CA ALA A 189 -12.55 -13.41 -1.84
C ALA A 189 -11.46 -13.01 -2.82
N ALA A 190 -11.33 -13.77 -3.91
CA ALA A 190 -10.16 -13.65 -4.76
C ALA A 190 -10.13 -12.20 -5.22
N GLY A 191 -9.12 -11.45 -4.78
CA GLY A 191 -8.90 -10.12 -5.32
C GLY A 191 -8.79 -10.23 -6.84
N PRO A 192 -8.98 -9.11 -7.57
CA PRO A 192 -9.05 -9.16 -9.03
C PRO A 192 -7.86 -9.95 -9.60
N ALA A 193 -8.13 -10.90 -10.49
CA ALA A 193 -7.09 -11.79 -11.01
C ALA A 193 -5.89 -10.99 -11.55
N GLY A 194 -4.69 -11.33 -11.10
CA GLY A 194 -3.45 -10.63 -11.45
C GLY A 194 -3.19 -9.33 -10.68
N GLN A 195 -4.01 -8.96 -9.69
CA GLN A 195 -3.82 -7.76 -8.86
C GLN A 195 -3.62 -8.08 -7.37
N THR A 196 -3.47 -9.36 -7.03
CA THR A 196 -3.20 -9.83 -5.67
C THR A 196 -1.76 -10.26 -5.53
N VAL A 197 -1.25 -10.16 -4.30
CA VAL A 197 0.10 -10.63 -3.91
C VAL A 197 -0.02 -11.67 -2.81
N GLN A 198 1.11 -12.27 -2.43
CA GLN A 198 1.13 -13.12 -1.25
C GLN A 198 0.77 -12.32 0.01
N CYS A 199 -0.21 -12.81 0.79
CA CYS A 199 -0.57 -12.19 2.06
C CYS A 199 0.51 -12.41 3.14
N ASP A 200 0.74 -11.40 3.97
CA ASP A 200 1.59 -11.49 5.15
C ASP A 200 0.95 -10.81 6.36
N GLY A 201 0.60 -11.63 7.35
CA GLY A 201 -0.03 -11.17 8.58
C GLY A 201 -1.33 -10.41 8.32
N ASP A 202 -1.48 -9.26 8.96
CA ASP A 202 -2.64 -8.35 8.81
C ASP A 202 -2.56 -7.44 7.57
N GLY A 203 -1.56 -7.64 6.71
CA GLY A 203 -1.33 -6.79 5.54
C GLY A 203 -0.80 -5.39 5.86
N SER A 204 -0.46 -5.05 7.12
CA SER A 204 -0.06 -3.66 7.45
C SER A 204 0.99 -3.51 8.56
N THR A 205 1.15 -4.46 9.47
CA THR A 205 2.10 -4.39 10.59
C THR A 205 3.50 -4.84 10.17
N GLY A 206 4.54 -4.24 10.76
CA GLY A 206 5.94 -4.59 10.47
C GLY A 206 6.47 -3.92 9.20
N ASN A 207 7.62 -4.39 8.72
CA ASN A 207 8.25 -3.87 7.51
C ASN A 207 7.37 -4.13 6.29
N ARG A 208 7.01 -3.05 5.57
CA ARG A 208 6.10 -3.10 4.43
C ARG A 208 6.50 -2.15 3.30
N VAL A 209 6.30 -2.61 2.07
CA VAL A 209 6.31 -1.77 0.88
C VAL A 209 4.91 -1.18 0.68
N GLN A 210 4.79 0.15 0.68
CA GLN A 210 3.54 0.86 0.42
C GLN A 210 3.54 1.39 -1.00
N VAL A 211 2.54 1.00 -1.80
CA VAL A 211 2.36 1.58 -3.14
C VAL A 211 1.72 2.97 -2.99
N VAL A 212 2.26 3.94 -3.72
CA VAL A 212 1.85 5.34 -3.70
C VAL A 212 1.72 5.82 -5.14
N TYR A 213 0.57 6.37 -5.49
CA TYR A 213 0.39 7.15 -6.70
C TYR A 213 0.50 8.63 -6.31
N VAL A 214 1.42 9.36 -6.92
CA VAL A 214 1.57 10.80 -6.71
C VAL A 214 1.20 11.56 -7.97
N HIS A 215 0.52 12.70 -7.85
CA HIS A 215 0.09 13.46 -9.01
C HIS A 215 0.05 14.97 -8.74
N GLY A 216 0.11 15.76 -9.82
CA GLY A 216 -0.18 17.19 -9.77
C GLY A 216 -1.69 17.44 -9.70
N SER A 217 -2.10 18.61 -9.24
CA SER A 217 -3.52 19.00 -9.14
C SER A 217 -4.26 18.95 -10.49
N ASP A 218 -3.53 19.00 -11.60
CA ASP A 218 -4.01 19.02 -12.98
C ASP A 218 -4.03 17.64 -13.66
N ARG A 219 -3.47 16.59 -13.02
CA ARG A 219 -3.24 15.29 -13.66
C ARG A 219 -3.56 14.10 -12.75
N ASP A 220 -4.80 14.00 -12.25
CA ASP A 220 -5.30 12.85 -11.49
C ASP A 220 -5.90 11.77 -12.42
N ARG A 221 -5.17 10.67 -12.59
CA ARG A 221 -5.55 9.47 -13.35
C ARG A 221 -5.72 8.24 -12.46
N TYR A 222 -5.86 8.42 -11.15
CA TYR A 222 -5.91 7.32 -10.20
C TYR A 222 -7.00 6.29 -10.53
N SER A 223 -8.21 6.74 -10.89
CA SER A 223 -9.33 5.82 -11.23
C SER A 223 -9.10 4.98 -12.49
N GLU A 224 -8.31 5.50 -13.43
CA GLU A 224 -7.94 4.82 -14.68
C GLU A 224 -6.82 3.81 -14.43
N TYR A 225 -5.85 4.13 -13.58
CA TYR A 225 -4.65 3.33 -13.38
C TYR A 225 -4.63 2.50 -12.09
N LEU A 226 -5.59 2.61 -11.17
CA LEU A 226 -5.60 1.86 -9.91
C LEU A 226 -5.43 0.35 -10.11
N GLY A 227 -6.12 -0.23 -11.09
CA GLY A 227 -5.95 -1.64 -11.43
C GLY A 227 -4.55 -1.95 -11.98
N SER A 228 -3.99 -1.04 -12.77
CA SER A 228 -2.64 -1.13 -13.33
C SER A 228 -1.56 -1.02 -12.24
N PHE A 229 -1.68 -0.09 -11.28
CA PHE A 229 -0.74 0.02 -10.16
C PHE A 229 -0.71 -1.24 -9.30
N ARG A 230 -1.87 -1.86 -9.05
CA ARG A 230 -1.96 -3.14 -8.34
C ARG A 230 -1.37 -4.29 -9.14
N LYS A 231 -1.63 -4.32 -10.45
CA LYS A 231 -1.04 -5.29 -11.38
C LYS A 231 0.48 -5.18 -11.42
N TRP A 232 1.02 -3.97 -11.55
CA TRP A 232 2.47 -3.74 -11.57
C TRP A 232 3.13 -4.06 -10.23
N ALA A 233 2.47 -3.80 -9.10
CA ALA A 233 2.94 -4.27 -7.79
C ALA A 233 2.97 -5.81 -7.70
N ALA A 234 1.96 -6.50 -8.25
CA ALA A 234 1.94 -7.96 -8.33
C ALA A 234 2.98 -8.52 -9.30
N ASP A 235 3.25 -7.83 -10.42
CA ASP A 235 4.32 -8.18 -11.36
C ASP A 235 5.69 -8.02 -10.72
N ALA A 236 5.90 -6.96 -9.93
CA ALA A 236 7.12 -6.81 -9.15
C ALA A 236 7.27 -7.95 -8.14
N ASP A 237 6.21 -8.36 -7.43
CA ASP A 237 6.25 -9.53 -6.54
C ASP A 237 6.61 -10.82 -7.28
N LEU A 238 6.09 -10.99 -8.49
CA LEU A 238 6.36 -12.14 -9.34
C LEU A 238 7.84 -12.23 -9.73
N ILE A 239 8.50 -11.10 -10.02
CA ILE A 239 9.95 -11.04 -10.29
C ILE A 239 10.74 -11.59 -9.10
N TYR A 240 10.47 -11.08 -7.89
CA TYR A 240 11.18 -11.49 -6.68
C TYR A 240 10.92 -12.97 -6.33
N SER A 241 9.69 -13.43 -6.50
CA SER A 241 9.30 -14.80 -6.16
C SER A 241 9.80 -15.83 -7.17
N THR A 242 9.82 -15.49 -8.46
CA THR A 242 10.40 -16.35 -9.51
C THR A 242 11.92 -16.45 -9.33
N SER A 243 12.60 -15.33 -9.11
CA SER A 243 14.05 -15.32 -8.84
C SER A 243 14.42 -16.15 -7.60
N ALA A 244 13.59 -16.09 -6.55
CA ALA A 244 13.79 -16.90 -5.36
C ALA A 244 13.69 -18.40 -5.64
N GLN A 245 12.73 -18.80 -6.48
CA GLN A 245 12.49 -20.21 -6.82
C GLN A 245 13.67 -20.82 -7.56
N GLU A 246 14.34 -20.07 -8.45
CA GLU A 246 15.52 -20.55 -9.19
C GLU A 246 16.67 -20.95 -8.26
N THR A 247 16.79 -20.27 -7.13
CA THR A 247 17.83 -20.52 -6.12
C THR A 247 17.34 -21.43 -4.97
N GLY A 248 16.14 -22.01 -5.11
CA GLY A 248 15.56 -22.97 -4.17
C GLY A 248 14.87 -22.35 -2.94
N GLY A 249 14.53 -21.06 -2.97
CA GLY A 249 13.89 -20.35 -1.88
C GLY A 249 12.56 -19.69 -2.25
N ILE A 250 11.98 -18.98 -1.27
CA ILE A 250 10.72 -18.24 -1.42
C ILE A 250 10.98 -16.79 -1.00
N ARG A 251 10.73 -15.83 -1.89
CA ARG A 251 10.73 -14.38 -1.57
C ARG A 251 9.54 -13.69 -2.21
N HIS A 252 8.63 -13.20 -1.38
CA HIS A 252 7.59 -12.28 -1.80
C HIS A 252 7.83 -10.91 -1.17
N ILE A 253 7.48 -9.84 -1.89
CA ILE A 253 7.48 -8.48 -1.36
C ILE A 253 6.39 -8.36 -0.30
N ARG A 254 6.74 -7.87 0.89
CA ARG A 254 5.77 -7.59 1.95
C ARG A 254 5.02 -6.29 1.66
N PHE A 255 4.01 -6.31 0.79
CA PHE A 255 3.20 -5.13 0.52
C PHE A 255 2.25 -4.77 1.67
N VAL A 256 1.89 -3.48 1.76
CA VAL A 256 0.67 -3.09 2.49
C VAL A 256 -0.54 -3.51 1.67
N THR A 257 -1.34 -4.44 2.18
CA THR A 257 -2.49 -5.01 1.47
C THR A 257 -3.82 -4.74 2.18
N ALA A 258 -4.91 -4.80 1.43
CA ALA A 258 -6.23 -5.06 2.01
C ALA A 258 -6.35 -6.53 2.45
N ALA A 259 -7.46 -6.89 3.10
CA ALA A 259 -7.67 -8.26 3.59
C ALA A 259 -7.79 -9.30 2.48
N ASP A 260 -8.06 -8.88 1.25
CA ASP A 260 -8.10 -9.72 0.05
C ASP A 260 -6.72 -9.93 -0.60
N CYS A 261 -5.64 -9.53 0.09
CA CYS A 261 -4.25 -9.53 -0.40
C CYS A 261 -4.01 -8.59 -1.59
N THR A 262 -4.94 -7.68 -1.90
CA THR A 262 -4.73 -6.65 -2.93
C THR A 262 -3.82 -5.54 -2.38
N PRO A 263 -2.72 -5.16 -3.06
CA PRO A 263 -1.91 -4.02 -2.65
C PRO A 263 -2.75 -2.74 -2.54
N THR A 264 -2.57 -2.04 -1.42
CA THR A 264 -3.17 -0.71 -1.23
C THR A 264 -2.34 0.33 -1.97
N VAL A 265 -3.01 1.25 -2.66
CA VAL A 265 -2.37 2.34 -3.40
C VAL A 265 -2.85 3.66 -2.80
N LEU A 266 -1.94 4.40 -2.15
CA LEU A 266 -2.25 5.73 -1.64
C LEU A 266 -2.34 6.71 -2.82
N ASN A 267 -3.34 7.57 -2.85
CA ASN A 267 -3.45 8.65 -3.84
C ASN A 267 -3.02 9.97 -3.19
N ILE A 268 -1.93 10.58 -3.66
CA ILE A 268 -1.32 11.77 -3.02
C ILE A 268 -1.09 12.88 -4.05
N GLU A 269 -1.80 13.98 -3.86
CA GLU A 269 -1.53 15.21 -4.61
C GLU A 269 -0.30 15.94 -4.05
N LEU A 270 0.62 16.32 -4.94
CA LEU A 270 1.82 17.10 -4.67
C LEU A 270 1.88 18.36 -5.55
N PRO A 271 2.48 19.46 -5.07
CA PRO A 271 2.70 20.64 -5.91
C PRO A 271 3.67 20.31 -7.05
N ALA A 272 3.56 21.00 -8.18
CA ALA A 272 4.43 20.78 -9.35
C ALA A 272 5.94 20.88 -9.01
N SER A 273 6.30 21.77 -8.08
CA SER A 273 7.68 21.92 -7.58
C SER A 273 8.18 20.70 -6.78
N ALA A 274 7.29 19.90 -6.20
CA ALA A 274 7.66 18.65 -5.54
C ALA A 274 7.79 17.50 -6.54
N LEU A 275 7.08 17.55 -7.67
CA LEU A 275 7.15 16.53 -8.72
C LEU A 275 8.30 16.75 -9.71
N SER A 276 8.90 17.94 -9.72
CA SER A 276 9.97 18.29 -10.66
C SER A 276 11.28 17.55 -10.43
N GLU A 277 11.55 17.09 -9.20
CA GLU A 277 12.76 16.33 -8.87
C GLU A 277 12.57 15.45 -7.62
N PHE A 278 13.51 14.52 -7.39
CA PHE A 278 13.37 13.43 -6.41
C PHE A 278 13.48 13.86 -4.94
N SER A 279 14.40 14.77 -4.61
CA SER A 279 14.58 15.30 -3.26
C SER A 279 13.31 16.02 -2.76
N ALA A 280 12.72 16.92 -3.55
CA ALA A 280 11.47 17.58 -3.17
C ALA A 280 10.28 16.62 -3.16
N THR A 281 10.25 15.59 -4.01
CA THR A 281 9.24 14.52 -3.88
C THR A 281 9.34 13.85 -2.51
N ASN A 282 10.54 13.45 -2.12
CA ASN A 282 10.79 12.76 -0.84
C ASN A 282 10.42 13.65 0.35
N ASN A 283 10.83 14.92 0.32
CA ASN A 283 10.50 15.90 1.37
C ASN A 283 8.98 16.09 1.47
N ALA A 284 8.29 16.31 0.36
CA ALA A 284 6.84 16.55 0.37
C ALA A 284 6.03 15.32 0.80
N LEU A 285 6.50 14.11 0.48
CA LEU A 285 5.90 12.87 0.99
C LEU A 285 6.18 12.67 2.48
N ALA A 286 7.40 12.96 2.94
CA ALA A 286 7.76 12.92 4.34
C ALA A 286 6.90 13.88 5.18
N ASP A 287 6.66 15.10 4.68
CA ASP A 287 5.77 16.10 5.30
C ASP A 287 4.32 15.63 5.39
N LYS A 288 3.89 14.75 4.49
CA LYS A 288 2.58 14.07 4.54
C LYS A 288 2.59 12.81 5.40
N GLY A 289 3.66 12.54 6.16
CA GLY A 289 3.77 11.43 7.10
C GLY A 289 4.28 10.13 6.48
N LEU A 290 4.76 10.15 5.23
CA LEU A 290 5.39 9.00 4.58
C LEU A 290 6.89 8.96 4.92
N ASN A 291 7.24 8.89 6.19
CA ASN A 291 8.62 8.95 6.71
C ASN A 291 8.95 7.84 7.71
N ARG A 292 8.20 6.72 7.67
CA ARG A 292 8.33 5.65 8.66
C ARG A 292 9.55 4.77 8.42
N ARG A 293 10.23 4.38 9.52
CA ARG A 293 11.40 3.48 9.48
C ARG A 293 11.10 2.04 9.07
N ASP A 294 9.84 1.62 9.15
CA ASP A 294 9.39 0.29 8.71
C ASP A 294 8.68 0.35 7.35
N ARG A 295 8.94 1.38 6.54
CA ARG A 295 8.30 1.59 5.24
C ARG A 295 9.29 1.87 4.12
N LYS A 296 9.02 1.24 2.98
CA LYS A 296 9.57 1.61 1.67
C LYS A 296 8.41 2.02 0.78
N TYR A 297 8.55 3.10 0.03
CA TYR A 297 7.47 3.69 -0.75
C TYR A 297 7.76 3.48 -2.23
N MET A 298 6.95 2.60 -2.85
CA MET A 298 6.95 2.36 -4.29
C MET A 298 6.04 3.41 -4.93
N ILE A 299 6.63 4.38 -5.61
CA ILE A 299 5.96 5.58 -6.09
C ILE A 299 5.76 5.48 -7.60
N PHE A 300 4.50 5.52 -8.02
CA PHE A 300 4.08 5.78 -9.39
C PHE A 300 3.70 7.26 -9.51
N SER A 301 4.58 8.06 -10.10
CA SER A 301 4.42 9.50 -10.21
C SER A 301 3.82 9.91 -11.55
N ASP A 302 2.74 10.67 -11.52
CA ASP A 302 2.03 11.18 -12.68
C ASP A 302 2.69 12.45 -13.23
N THR A 303 3.92 12.27 -13.67
CA THR A 303 4.75 13.27 -14.32
C THR A 303 5.67 12.55 -15.29
N GLN A 304 6.58 13.26 -15.96
CA GLN A 304 7.42 12.73 -17.04
C GLN A 304 8.85 13.23 -16.88
N VAL A 305 9.39 13.16 -15.65
CA VAL A 305 10.74 13.61 -15.32
C VAL A 305 11.72 12.46 -15.42
N TYR A 306 11.47 11.34 -14.73
CA TYR A 306 12.40 10.22 -14.61
C TYR A 306 11.95 9.00 -15.42
N CYS A 307 12.84 8.05 -15.66
CA CYS A 307 12.39 6.68 -15.90
C CYS A 307 12.27 5.94 -14.56
N GLY A 308 13.38 5.95 -13.82
CA GLY A 308 13.57 5.44 -12.46
C GLY A 308 14.46 6.37 -11.64
N ILE A 309 14.29 6.33 -10.31
CA ILE A 309 15.21 6.89 -9.31
C ILE A 309 14.85 6.37 -7.92
N GLY A 310 15.84 5.80 -7.22
CA GLY A 310 15.66 5.13 -5.95
C GLY A 310 16.61 5.60 -4.85
N THR A 311 16.12 5.54 -3.60
CA THR A 311 16.99 5.57 -2.42
C THR A 311 17.88 4.33 -2.42
N PHE A 312 19.19 4.49 -2.21
CA PHE A 312 20.17 3.41 -2.19
C PHE A 312 21.17 3.62 -1.06
N ALA A 313 21.24 2.70 -0.11
CA ALA A 313 22.06 2.88 1.10
C ALA A 313 23.55 2.58 0.92
N GLY A 314 23.93 1.79 -0.11
CA GLY A 314 25.32 1.37 -0.34
C GLY A 314 25.96 0.60 0.82
N ASP A 315 25.14 0.01 1.70
CA ASP A 315 25.62 -0.72 2.88
C ASP A 315 25.87 -2.19 2.51
N GLU A 316 27.12 -2.61 2.51
CA GLU A 316 27.53 -3.96 2.09
C GLU A 316 27.56 -4.97 3.24
N ARG A 317 27.28 -4.56 4.47
CA ARG A 317 27.36 -5.45 5.63
C ARG A 317 26.32 -6.57 5.50
N PRO A 318 26.69 -7.86 5.62
CA PRO A 318 25.75 -8.98 5.43
C PRO A 318 24.72 -9.13 6.57
N GLY A 319 24.91 -8.42 7.68
CA GLY A 319 24.10 -8.50 8.90
C GLY A 319 22.71 -7.88 8.76
N GLN A 320 21.81 -8.22 9.69
CA GLN A 320 20.45 -7.65 9.72
C GLN A 320 20.39 -6.19 10.21
N ASP A 321 21.50 -5.67 10.74
CA ASP A 321 21.71 -4.25 11.06
C ASP A 321 22.09 -3.40 9.83
N ASN A 322 22.13 -4.01 8.64
CA ASN A 322 22.28 -3.32 7.36
C ASN A 322 21.21 -2.22 7.20
N GLN A 323 21.60 -1.03 6.78
CA GLN A 323 20.73 0.14 6.63
C GLN A 323 19.57 -0.10 5.66
N SER A 324 19.76 -0.95 4.65
CA SER A 324 18.73 -1.29 3.65
C SER A 324 17.54 -2.06 4.24
N ASN A 325 17.67 -2.57 5.47
CA ASN A 325 16.55 -3.16 6.22
C ASN A 325 15.63 -2.14 6.89
N PHE A 326 15.92 -0.85 6.76
CA PHE A 326 15.12 0.22 7.35
C PHE A 326 14.73 1.22 6.27
N GLY A 327 13.68 1.97 6.59
CA GLY A 327 13.25 3.14 5.87
C GLY A 327 13.44 4.43 6.67
N PRO A 328 12.79 5.52 6.23
CA PRO A 328 12.04 5.59 4.97
C PRO A 328 12.97 5.42 3.76
N SER A 329 12.48 4.73 2.74
CA SER A 329 13.13 4.66 1.42
C SER A 329 12.07 4.93 0.37
N TYR A 330 12.46 5.59 -0.72
CA TYR A 330 11.57 5.98 -1.80
C TYR A 330 12.14 5.43 -3.11
N GLY A 331 11.28 4.83 -3.93
CA GLY A 331 11.61 4.43 -5.31
C GLY A 331 10.54 5.00 -6.23
N ARG A 332 10.93 5.86 -7.17
CA ARG A 332 10.02 6.65 -8.00
C ARG A 332 10.13 6.23 -9.46
N THR A 333 8.97 5.95 -10.06
CA THR A 333 8.82 5.70 -11.50
C THR A 333 7.77 6.67 -12.05
N ASP A 334 8.08 7.31 -13.18
CA ASP A 334 7.18 8.29 -13.79
C ASP A 334 6.39 7.67 -14.95
N SER A 335 5.39 8.40 -15.46
CA SER A 335 4.34 7.84 -16.30
C SER A 335 4.78 7.29 -17.65
N GLY A 336 5.98 7.65 -18.13
CA GLY A 336 6.58 7.06 -19.32
C GLY A 336 7.35 5.76 -19.09
N CYS A 337 7.58 5.39 -17.83
CA CYS A 337 8.28 4.16 -17.46
C CYS A 337 7.50 3.31 -16.44
N TRP A 338 6.21 3.57 -16.24
CA TRP A 338 5.38 2.74 -15.35
C TRP A 338 5.35 1.29 -15.81
N GLY A 339 5.66 0.38 -14.89
CA GLY A 339 5.67 -1.05 -15.14
C GLY A 339 6.09 -1.81 -13.90
N GLY A 340 5.81 -3.13 -13.89
CA GLY A 340 6.25 -4.01 -12.80
C GLY A 340 7.78 -4.15 -12.73
N HIS A 341 8.44 -4.19 -13.89
CA HIS A 341 9.90 -4.27 -14.00
C HIS A 341 10.59 -3.05 -13.40
N THR A 342 10.26 -1.84 -13.87
CA THR A 342 10.83 -0.60 -13.32
C THR A 342 10.54 -0.45 -11.82
N ALA A 343 9.32 -0.77 -11.38
CA ALA A 343 9.00 -0.71 -9.95
C ALA A 343 9.80 -1.73 -9.11
N ALA A 344 10.10 -2.92 -9.67
CA ALA A 344 10.95 -3.91 -9.04
C ALA A 344 12.42 -3.47 -8.98
N HIS A 345 12.90 -2.77 -10.03
CA HIS A 345 14.22 -2.16 -10.14
C HIS A 345 14.44 -1.11 -9.03
N GLU A 346 13.56 -0.11 -8.94
CA GLU A 346 13.65 0.93 -7.91
C GLU A 346 13.57 0.35 -6.49
N LEU A 347 12.72 -0.67 -6.31
CA LEU A 347 12.64 -1.38 -5.05
C LEU A 347 13.95 -2.12 -4.76
N GLY A 348 14.60 -2.71 -5.77
CA GLY A 348 15.91 -3.37 -5.64
C GLY A 348 16.96 -2.43 -5.03
N HIS A 349 17.02 -1.19 -5.50
CA HIS A 349 17.86 -0.15 -4.90
C HIS A 349 17.48 0.15 -3.45
N ASN A 350 16.19 0.29 -3.15
CA ASN A 350 15.73 0.47 -1.78
C ASN A 350 16.10 -0.72 -0.88
N LEU A 351 16.22 -1.94 -1.43
CA LEU A 351 16.60 -3.14 -0.70
C LEU A 351 18.13 -3.34 -0.62
N GLY A 352 18.91 -2.52 -1.32
CA GLY A 352 20.37 -2.47 -1.25
C GLY A 352 21.10 -3.12 -2.43
N ALA A 353 20.44 -3.31 -3.58
CA ALA A 353 21.10 -3.73 -4.82
C ALA A 353 21.42 -2.50 -5.71
N VAL A 354 22.43 -2.53 -6.58
CA VAL A 354 23.58 -3.45 -6.60
C VAL A 354 24.74 -2.75 -5.90
N ASN A 355 25.46 -3.44 -5.02
CA ASN A 355 26.60 -2.81 -4.33
C ASN A 355 27.82 -2.73 -5.25
N ASN A 356 28.64 -1.69 -5.07
CA ASN A 356 29.77 -1.38 -5.95
C ASN A 356 30.94 -2.37 -5.86
N SER A 357 30.97 -3.23 -4.84
CA SER A 357 31.93 -4.34 -4.76
C SER A 357 31.41 -5.66 -5.37
N ALA A 358 30.15 -5.69 -5.84
CA ALA A 358 29.59 -6.91 -6.43
C ALA A 358 30.41 -7.39 -7.63
N PRO A 359 30.57 -8.71 -7.84
CA PRO A 359 31.41 -9.26 -8.88
C PRO A 359 31.22 -8.62 -10.25
N ASN A 360 29.97 -8.39 -10.66
CA ASN A 360 29.62 -7.95 -12.00
C ASN A 360 28.87 -6.63 -11.95
N THR A 361 29.22 -5.75 -11.01
CA THR A 361 28.68 -4.40 -10.91
C THR A 361 29.21 -3.45 -11.98
N SER A 362 28.37 -2.50 -12.39
CA SER A 362 28.78 -1.33 -13.15
C SER A 362 29.51 -0.28 -12.31
N ARG A 363 29.40 -0.38 -10.97
CA ARG A 363 29.81 0.58 -9.94
C ARG A 363 29.02 1.90 -9.94
N GLY A 364 27.94 1.97 -10.71
CA GLY A 364 26.90 3.00 -10.64
C GLY A 364 25.66 2.54 -9.87
N ALA A 365 25.82 1.55 -8.98
CA ALA A 365 24.74 0.81 -8.33
C ALA A 365 23.93 -0.17 -9.22
N HIS A 366 24.43 -0.48 -10.42
CA HIS A 366 23.85 -1.48 -11.34
C HIS A 366 24.77 -2.69 -11.52
N CYS A 367 24.29 -3.70 -12.25
CA CYS A 367 25.06 -4.87 -12.68
C CYS A 367 25.32 -4.87 -14.21
N THR A 368 26.11 -5.84 -14.67
CA THR A 368 26.57 -5.95 -16.07
C THR A 368 26.22 -7.29 -16.71
N ASP A 369 25.49 -8.15 -15.98
CA ASP A 369 25.02 -9.45 -16.42
C ASP A 369 23.63 -9.34 -17.04
N GLU A 370 23.62 -9.14 -18.35
CA GLU A 370 22.41 -9.14 -19.16
C GLU A 370 21.74 -10.52 -19.06
N TYR A 371 20.45 -10.64 -18.72
CA TYR A 371 19.34 -9.66 -18.77
C TYR A 371 18.76 -9.26 -17.39
N ASP A 372 19.56 -9.26 -16.33
CA ASP A 372 19.04 -9.03 -14.97
C ASP A 372 18.33 -7.68 -14.79
N VAL A 373 17.33 -7.63 -13.89
CA VAL A 373 16.50 -6.43 -13.66
C VAL A 373 17.34 -5.19 -13.33
N MET A 374 18.46 -5.35 -12.62
CA MET A 374 19.32 -4.24 -12.19
C MET A 374 20.49 -3.96 -13.15
N CYS A 375 20.52 -4.59 -14.32
CA CYS A 375 21.70 -4.60 -15.17
C CYS A 375 21.57 -3.66 -16.35
N TYR A 376 22.42 -2.64 -16.39
CA TYR A 376 22.71 -1.88 -17.59
C TYR A 376 24.04 -1.11 -17.44
N SER A 377 24.59 -0.66 -18.56
CA SER A 377 25.85 0.08 -18.59
C SER A 377 25.59 1.56 -18.33
N ASP A 378 26.22 2.11 -17.28
CA ASP A 378 25.92 3.45 -16.79
C ASP A 378 27.16 4.23 -16.32
N THR A 379 26.89 5.49 -15.95
CA THR A 379 27.91 6.43 -15.48
C THR A 379 28.50 6.00 -14.13
N PRO A 380 29.80 6.23 -13.86
CA PRO A 380 30.78 6.89 -14.73
C PRO A 380 31.62 5.93 -15.59
N TYR A 381 31.42 4.61 -15.47
CA TYR A 381 32.36 3.61 -15.99
C TYR A 381 31.95 2.99 -17.32
N TYR A 382 30.66 3.05 -17.69
CA TYR A 382 30.09 2.51 -18.93
C TYR A 382 30.70 1.14 -19.33
N PRO A 383 30.65 0.15 -18.43
CA PRO A 383 31.26 -1.15 -18.67
C PRO A 383 30.58 -1.88 -19.83
N GLN A 384 31.29 -2.81 -20.46
CA GLN A 384 30.66 -3.70 -21.45
C GLN A 384 29.71 -4.68 -20.74
N MET A 385 28.46 -4.72 -21.23
CA MET A 385 27.46 -5.71 -20.80
C MET A 385 27.88 -7.11 -21.23
N ARG A 386 27.54 -8.11 -20.43
CA ARG A 386 27.88 -9.51 -20.63
C ARG A 386 26.61 -10.33 -20.71
N ILE A 387 26.43 -11.06 -21.81
CA ILE A 387 25.29 -11.96 -21.99
C ILE A 387 25.62 -13.29 -21.31
N MET A 388 25.30 -13.38 -20.03
CA MET A 388 25.49 -14.59 -19.22
C MET A 388 24.20 -15.41 -19.14
N CYS A 389 23.03 -14.75 -19.18
CA CYS A 389 21.74 -15.42 -19.15
C CYS A 389 21.35 -15.88 -20.56
N SER A 390 21.29 -17.19 -20.81
CA SER A 390 20.91 -17.73 -22.15
C SER A 390 19.40 -17.68 -22.44
N ASN A 391 18.59 -17.15 -21.52
CA ASN A 391 17.14 -17.11 -21.61
C ASN A 391 16.65 -15.65 -21.62
N GLN A 392 16.07 -15.17 -22.71
CA GLN A 392 15.48 -13.81 -22.78
C GLN A 392 14.32 -13.60 -21.79
N ALA A 393 13.71 -14.67 -21.26
CA ALA A 393 12.78 -14.54 -20.13
C ALA A 393 13.45 -14.06 -18.83
N ALA A 394 14.79 -13.92 -18.81
CA ALA A 394 15.56 -13.39 -17.69
C ALA A 394 15.47 -11.88 -17.49
N GLU A 395 14.89 -11.11 -18.42
CA GLU A 395 14.59 -9.67 -18.22
C GLU A 395 13.69 -9.39 -17.00
N ASN A 396 13.08 -10.41 -16.41
CA ASN A 396 12.27 -10.31 -15.19
C ASN A 396 12.80 -11.21 -14.07
N ILE A 397 14.12 -11.39 -14.00
CA ILE A 397 14.84 -12.09 -12.94
C ILE A 397 15.80 -11.10 -12.27
N LEU A 398 15.98 -11.25 -10.95
CA LEU A 398 16.92 -10.44 -10.20
C LEU A 398 18.35 -10.80 -10.61
N ASP A 399 18.87 -11.95 -10.25
CA ASP A 399 20.30 -12.24 -10.43
C ASP A 399 20.45 -13.60 -11.08
N CYS A 400 20.53 -13.69 -12.41
CA CYS A 400 20.49 -14.97 -13.13
C CYS A 400 21.76 -15.80 -12.93
N ASN A 401 22.91 -15.14 -12.70
CA ASN A 401 24.19 -15.79 -12.46
C ASN A 401 24.44 -16.06 -10.97
N HIS A 402 23.54 -15.56 -10.11
CA HIS A 402 23.40 -15.95 -8.71
C HIS A 402 24.60 -15.53 -7.85
N ASP A 403 25.31 -14.46 -8.21
CA ASP A 403 26.59 -14.07 -7.60
C ASP A 403 26.74 -12.58 -7.26
N ASP A 404 25.81 -11.72 -7.65
CA ASP A 404 25.95 -10.27 -7.53
C ASP A 404 25.18 -9.64 -6.37
N TYR A 405 23.88 -9.88 -6.28
CA TYR A 405 23.05 -9.20 -5.29
C TYR A 405 21.87 -10.04 -4.76
N PHE A 406 21.52 -11.16 -5.40
CA PHE A 406 20.39 -11.98 -4.99
C PHE A 406 20.66 -13.48 -5.09
N HIS A 407 20.60 -14.16 -3.94
CA HIS A 407 20.55 -15.63 -3.92
C HIS A 407 19.94 -16.14 -2.61
N THR A 408 18.97 -17.05 -2.65
CA THR A 408 18.29 -17.48 -1.41
C THR A 408 19.09 -18.46 -0.55
N ASN A 409 20.07 -19.15 -1.13
CA ASN A 409 20.91 -20.15 -0.45
C ASN A 409 22.39 -20.09 -0.90
N PRO A 410 23.10 -18.96 -0.70
CA PRO A 410 24.41 -18.74 -1.31
C PRO A 410 25.44 -19.74 -0.77
N LYS A 411 26.33 -20.21 -1.66
CA LYS A 411 27.43 -21.10 -1.28
C LYS A 411 28.32 -20.42 -0.23
N ALA A 412 28.68 -21.13 0.83
CA ALA A 412 29.58 -20.61 1.85
C ALA A 412 30.88 -20.07 1.23
N GLY A 413 31.27 -18.86 1.61
CA GLY A 413 32.45 -18.17 1.08
C GLY A 413 32.25 -17.47 -0.27
N SER A 414 31.06 -17.52 -0.88
CA SER A 414 30.73 -16.66 -2.03
C SER A 414 30.58 -15.20 -1.61
N TYR A 415 30.55 -14.30 -2.61
CA TYR A 415 30.29 -12.88 -2.38
C TYR A 415 28.98 -12.69 -1.60
N LEU A 416 27.87 -13.29 -2.05
CA LEU A 416 26.56 -13.22 -1.39
C LEU A 416 26.45 -13.94 -0.03
N ALA A 417 27.45 -14.72 0.37
CA ALA A 417 27.56 -15.27 1.72
C ALA A 417 28.32 -14.35 2.68
N THR A 418 29.06 -13.36 2.17
CA THR A 418 29.97 -12.49 2.94
C THR A 418 29.61 -11.01 2.84
N HIS A 419 28.80 -10.62 1.86
CA HIS A 419 28.33 -9.26 1.61
C HIS A 419 26.80 -9.20 1.64
N TRP A 420 26.25 -7.99 1.57
CA TRP A 420 24.81 -7.79 1.57
C TRP A 420 24.16 -8.49 0.38
N ASN A 421 23.19 -9.35 0.70
CA ASN A 421 22.39 -10.10 -0.24
C ASN A 421 20.94 -9.71 -0.01
N ILE A 422 20.28 -9.11 -1.00
CA ILE A 422 18.95 -8.53 -0.81
C ILE A 422 17.90 -9.62 -0.50
N ALA A 423 18.17 -10.89 -0.80
CA ALA A 423 17.32 -12.00 -0.36
C ALA A 423 17.23 -12.11 1.17
N ASN A 424 18.11 -11.46 1.93
CA ASN A 424 18.04 -11.40 3.39
C ASN A 424 17.29 -10.17 3.92
N ASN A 425 16.77 -9.31 3.04
CA ASN A 425 16.10 -8.08 3.42
C ASN A 425 14.77 -8.36 4.15
N GLN A 426 14.51 -7.60 5.22
CA GLN A 426 13.34 -7.77 6.09
C GLN A 426 12.01 -7.40 5.43
N PHE A 427 12.04 -6.69 4.29
CA PHE A 427 10.86 -6.37 3.49
C PHE A 427 10.45 -7.51 2.56
N LEU A 428 11.18 -8.64 2.56
CA LEU A 428 10.85 -9.85 1.82
C LEU A 428 10.39 -10.98 2.77
N MET A 429 9.43 -11.77 2.33
CA MET A 429 8.96 -12.99 3.00
C MET A 429 9.97 -14.12 2.80
N LYS A 430 10.19 -15.00 3.79
CA LYS A 430 11.13 -16.13 3.65
C LYS A 430 10.45 -17.51 3.53
N ALA A 431 9.12 -17.55 3.63
CA ALA A 431 8.28 -18.74 3.55
C ALA A 431 6.90 -18.35 2.97
N ASN A 432 6.10 -19.35 2.58
CA ASN A 432 4.72 -19.16 2.10
C ASN A 432 3.86 -18.57 3.21
N GLY A 433 3.67 -17.24 3.21
CA GLY A 433 2.68 -16.49 4.02
C GLY A 433 2.21 -17.19 5.30
N GLY A 434 3.15 -17.48 6.20
CA GLY A 434 2.95 -18.35 7.36
C GLY A 434 4.29 -18.52 8.07
N ASP A 435 4.32 -18.10 9.34
CA ASP A 435 5.39 -18.26 10.32
C ASP A 435 6.85 -18.51 9.86
N GLY A 436 7.64 -17.43 9.82
CA GLY A 436 9.09 -17.53 9.65
C GLY A 436 9.80 -16.26 10.08
N SER A 437 9.84 -16.04 11.39
CA SER A 437 10.61 -14.99 12.08
C SER A 437 11.95 -14.64 11.42
N THR A 438 12.06 -13.41 10.90
CA THR A 438 13.14 -12.51 11.29
C THR A 438 12.49 -11.18 11.63
N ASN A 439 12.41 -10.87 12.92
CA ASN A 439 12.06 -9.56 13.43
C ASN A 439 13.33 -8.90 13.95
N PRO A 440 14.00 -8.02 13.18
CA PRO A 440 15.15 -7.31 13.68
C PRO A 440 14.68 -6.02 14.34
N ASP A 441 15.03 -5.92 15.62
CA ASP A 441 14.96 -4.70 16.41
C ASP A 441 15.85 -3.62 15.73
N PRO A 442 15.33 -2.43 15.38
CA PRO A 442 16.03 -1.42 14.58
C PRO A 442 17.13 -0.64 15.32
N ASN A 443 17.68 -1.16 16.42
CA ASN A 443 18.64 -0.44 17.27
C ASN A 443 19.91 -1.28 17.57
N PRO A 444 21.08 -0.93 17.00
CA PRO A 444 22.34 -1.64 17.29
C PRO A 444 22.95 -1.16 18.61
N LYS A 445 23.42 -2.09 19.44
CA LYS A 445 24.37 -1.82 20.54
C LYS A 445 25.56 -2.80 20.43
N PRO A 446 26.83 -2.35 20.57
CA PRO A 446 27.99 -3.07 20.05
C PRO A 446 28.41 -4.30 20.87
N THR A 447 28.96 -5.28 20.15
CA THR A 447 29.50 -6.58 20.55
C THR A 447 30.79 -6.46 21.41
N PRO A 448 31.18 -7.51 22.17
CA PRO A 448 32.03 -8.57 21.59
C PRO A 448 31.70 -10.04 22.03
N SER A 449 32.16 -10.97 21.18
CA SER A 449 32.15 -12.46 21.19
C SER A 449 32.80 -13.14 22.43
N PRO A 450 32.85 -14.50 22.62
CA PRO A 450 32.43 -15.62 21.75
C PRO A 450 31.66 -16.82 22.40
N THR A 451 30.93 -17.53 21.54
CA THR A 451 30.42 -18.92 21.53
C THR A 451 30.40 -19.82 22.78
N LYS A 452 29.19 -20.28 23.16
CA LYS A 452 28.90 -21.69 23.52
C LYS A 452 27.47 -22.08 23.07
N LYS A 453 27.37 -23.25 22.43
CA LYS A 453 26.13 -23.90 21.97
C LYS A 453 25.21 -24.25 23.17
N PRO A 454 23.93 -23.85 23.23
CA PRO A 454 23.03 -24.34 24.27
C PRO A 454 22.14 -25.48 23.77
N THR A 455 22.16 -26.56 24.56
CA THR A 455 21.22 -27.68 24.62
C THR A 455 19.79 -27.20 24.94
N PRO A 456 18.72 -27.86 24.44
CA PRO A 456 17.33 -27.43 24.68
C PRO A 456 16.98 -27.46 26.18
N THR A 457 16.43 -26.35 26.67
CA THR A 457 15.94 -26.18 28.05
C THR A 457 14.41 -26.37 28.08
N PRO A 458 13.83 -27.06 29.08
CA PRO A 458 12.39 -27.29 29.19
C PRO A 458 11.60 -26.00 29.46
N THR A 459 10.48 -25.82 28.77
CA THR A 459 9.61 -24.64 28.82
C THR A 459 8.94 -24.50 30.20
N LYS A 460 9.31 -23.44 30.93
CA LYS A 460 8.72 -23.06 32.22
C LYS A 460 7.27 -22.58 32.01
N LYS A 461 6.35 -22.95 32.91
CA LYS A 461 4.95 -22.48 32.96
C LYS A 461 4.93 -20.93 32.97
N PRO A 462 4.11 -20.25 32.13
CA PRO A 462 3.94 -18.81 32.21
C PRO A 462 3.36 -18.43 33.59
N THR A 463 4.06 -17.58 34.34
CA THR A 463 3.58 -17.04 35.62
C THR A 463 2.96 -15.66 35.40
N GLY A 464 1.63 -15.58 35.43
CA GLY A 464 0.86 -14.34 35.28
C GLY A 464 0.75 -13.84 33.84
N GLY A 465 -0.39 -13.25 33.50
CA GLY A 465 -0.57 -12.59 32.20
C GLY A 465 0.18 -11.25 32.10
N PRO A 466 0.31 -10.69 30.88
CA PRO A 466 1.09 -9.48 30.66
C PRO A 466 0.43 -8.24 31.28
N LYS A 467 1.24 -7.23 31.60
CA LYS A 467 0.74 -5.91 31.99
C LYS A 467 0.03 -5.27 30.80
N VAL A 468 -1.17 -4.76 31.04
CA VAL A 468 -1.99 -4.09 30.02
C VAL A 468 -1.71 -2.59 30.03
N THR A 469 -1.63 -2.00 28.85
CA THR A 469 -1.63 -0.55 28.64
C THR A 469 -2.99 -0.15 28.08
N ALA A 470 -3.63 0.86 28.69
CA ALA A 470 -4.85 1.46 28.16
C ALA A 470 -4.48 2.79 27.47
N ALA A 471 -4.88 2.94 26.21
CA ALA A 471 -4.61 4.10 25.38
C ALA A 471 -5.84 4.47 24.53
N GLN A 472 -5.81 5.62 23.87
CA GLN A 472 -6.93 6.13 23.05
C GLN A 472 -8.25 6.17 23.83
N LEU A 473 -8.19 6.67 25.07
CA LEU A 473 -9.35 6.79 25.94
C LEU A 473 -10.35 7.78 25.34
N GLN A 474 -11.56 7.29 25.11
CA GLN A 474 -12.71 8.07 24.69
C GLN A 474 -13.81 7.97 25.76
N SER A 475 -14.91 8.67 25.54
CA SER A 475 -16.05 8.65 26.45
C SER A 475 -16.72 7.28 26.51
N ASN A 476 -16.63 6.50 25.42
CA ASN A 476 -17.28 5.19 25.31
C ASN A 476 -16.38 4.08 24.75
N SER A 477 -15.09 4.33 24.57
CA SER A 477 -14.16 3.32 24.07
C SER A 477 -12.75 3.48 24.63
N VAL A 478 -11.97 2.40 24.56
CA VAL A 478 -10.54 2.37 24.87
C VAL A 478 -9.86 1.36 23.96
N VAL A 479 -8.58 1.57 23.65
CA VAL A 479 -7.72 0.51 23.11
C VAL A 479 -6.83 0.01 24.22
N VAL A 480 -6.92 -1.28 24.50
CA VAL A 480 -6.03 -1.96 25.43
C VAL A 480 -5.01 -2.74 24.64
N SER A 481 -3.75 -2.71 25.05
CA SER A 481 -2.66 -3.46 24.43
C SER A 481 -1.73 -4.07 25.48
N TRP A 482 -0.98 -5.09 25.09
CA TRP A 482 -0.05 -5.77 25.97
C TRP A 482 1.14 -6.36 25.19
N PRO A 483 2.29 -6.58 25.83
CA PRO A 483 3.40 -7.30 25.20
C PRO A 483 3.00 -8.71 24.77
N LYS A 484 3.57 -9.19 23.67
CA LYS A 484 3.46 -10.60 23.28
C LYS A 484 4.05 -11.48 24.39
N VAL A 485 3.36 -12.56 24.74
CA VAL A 485 3.87 -13.59 25.65
C VAL A 485 4.24 -14.83 24.86
N ASP A 486 5.46 -15.32 25.06
CA ASP A 486 5.95 -16.51 24.37
C ASP A 486 5.13 -17.75 24.75
N GLY A 487 4.77 -18.53 23.74
CA GLY A 487 3.89 -19.70 23.90
C GLY A 487 2.40 -19.36 24.03
N ALA A 488 2.00 -18.09 23.95
CA ALA A 488 0.59 -17.70 23.94
C ALA A 488 -0.12 -18.18 22.66
N ALA A 489 -1.13 -19.02 22.82
CA ALA A 489 -2.10 -19.36 21.78
C ALA A 489 -3.29 -18.38 21.77
N TRP A 490 -3.70 -17.90 22.94
CA TRP A 490 -4.77 -16.92 23.10
C TRP A 490 -4.52 -15.96 24.26
N TYR A 491 -5.13 -14.78 24.17
CA TYR A 491 -5.25 -13.82 25.27
C TYR A 491 -6.70 -13.71 25.69
N GLN A 492 -6.97 -13.98 26.96
CA GLN A 492 -8.25 -13.70 27.58
C GLN A 492 -8.24 -12.26 28.06
N VAL A 493 -9.12 -11.41 27.52
CA VAL A 493 -9.29 -10.06 28.04
C VAL A 493 -10.37 -10.06 29.11
N LEU A 494 -10.05 -9.50 30.28
CA LEU A 494 -10.93 -9.38 31.42
C LEU A 494 -11.27 -7.90 31.63
N LEU A 495 -12.55 -7.56 31.65
CA LEU A 495 -13.05 -6.23 31.98
C LEU A 495 -13.78 -6.29 33.33
N ASN A 496 -13.34 -5.50 34.30
CA ASN A 496 -13.79 -5.51 35.70
C ASN A 496 -13.76 -6.92 36.33
N GLY A 497 -12.71 -7.69 36.00
CA GLY A 497 -12.54 -9.07 36.45
C GLY A 497 -13.46 -10.10 35.78
N LYS A 498 -14.34 -9.67 34.87
CA LYS A 498 -15.22 -10.54 34.08
C LYS A 498 -14.61 -10.82 32.72
N HIS A 499 -14.85 -11.99 32.14
CA HIS A 499 -14.38 -12.26 30.80
C HIS A 499 -15.12 -11.40 29.79
N LEU A 500 -14.35 -10.71 28.96
CA LEU A 500 -14.86 -9.95 27.84
C LEU A 500 -14.78 -10.78 26.56
N THR A 501 -13.59 -11.21 26.18
CA THR A 501 -13.38 -11.98 24.94
C THR A 501 -12.04 -12.71 24.94
N TRP A 502 -11.88 -13.66 24.01
CA TRP A 502 -10.60 -14.25 23.62
C TRP A 502 -10.11 -13.60 22.33
N VAL A 503 -8.85 -13.17 22.29
CA VAL A 503 -8.20 -12.64 21.09
C VAL A 503 -6.82 -13.24 20.90
N GLN A 504 -6.35 -13.27 19.67
CA GLN A 504 -4.97 -13.67 19.34
C GLN A 504 -4.06 -12.45 19.16
N SER A 505 -4.63 -11.28 18.91
CA SER A 505 -3.92 -10.00 18.83
C SER A 505 -3.43 -9.54 20.20
N GLN A 506 -2.40 -8.69 20.17
CA GLN A 506 -1.83 -8.01 21.35
C GLN A 506 -2.53 -6.68 21.68
N ALA A 507 -3.67 -6.42 21.03
CA ALA A 507 -4.49 -5.26 21.27
C ALA A 507 -5.97 -5.58 21.02
N LEU A 508 -6.85 -4.95 21.78
CA LEU A 508 -8.30 -5.04 21.66
C LEU A 508 -8.90 -3.64 21.86
N ARG A 509 -9.84 -3.26 21.00
CA ARG A 509 -10.70 -2.10 21.23
C ARG A 509 -11.91 -2.54 22.06
N ILE A 510 -12.13 -1.89 23.20
CA ILE A 510 -13.32 -2.11 24.01
C ILE A 510 -14.23 -0.91 23.78
N TYR A 511 -15.47 -1.14 23.36
CA TYR A 511 -16.44 -0.09 23.03
C TYR A 511 -17.74 -0.25 23.84
N ASN A 512 -18.66 0.72 23.74
CA ASN A 512 -19.87 0.82 24.57
C ASN A 512 -19.58 0.94 26.09
N LEU A 513 -18.44 1.55 26.43
CA LEU A 513 -18.13 1.91 27.82
C LEU A 513 -18.99 3.10 28.27
N GLN A 514 -19.25 3.18 29.57
CA GLN A 514 -19.94 4.32 30.17
C GLN A 514 -18.98 5.50 30.32
N PRO A 515 -19.38 6.73 29.99
CA PRO A 515 -18.54 7.90 30.16
C PRO A 515 -18.24 8.24 31.62
N GLY A 516 -17.09 8.89 31.86
CA GLY A 516 -16.62 9.30 33.19
C GLY A 516 -16.45 8.16 34.21
N THR A 517 -16.46 6.91 33.73
CA THR A 517 -16.53 5.70 34.54
C THR A 517 -15.18 5.02 34.59
N GLU A 518 -14.79 4.55 35.78
CA GLU A 518 -13.57 3.78 35.95
C GLU A 518 -13.81 2.32 35.59
N TYR A 519 -12.87 1.76 34.83
CA TYR A 519 -12.83 0.36 34.43
C TYR A 519 -11.47 -0.23 34.78
N LYS A 520 -11.45 -1.54 34.99
CA LYS A 520 -10.25 -2.33 35.27
C LYS A 520 -10.08 -3.37 34.18
N VAL A 521 -8.93 -3.44 33.55
CA VAL A 521 -8.61 -4.46 32.55
C VAL A 521 -7.44 -5.32 33.01
N ALA A 522 -7.54 -6.62 32.75
CA ALA A 522 -6.43 -7.57 32.91
C ALA A 522 -6.42 -8.55 31.73
N VAL A 523 -5.28 -9.17 31.47
CA VAL A 523 -5.15 -10.20 30.43
C VAL A 523 -4.62 -11.47 31.05
N SER A 524 -5.22 -12.62 30.70
CA SER A 524 -4.67 -13.95 30.96
C SER A 524 -4.17 -14.56 29.65
N VAL A 525 -3.10 -15.33 29.69
CA VAL A 525 -2.52 -16.01 28.52
C VAL A 525 -2.90 -17.47 28.57
N ARG A 526 -3.39 -18.01 27.46
CA ARG A 526 -3.55 -19.44 27.25
C ARG A 526 -2.45 -19.95 26.35
N ASP A 527 -1.73 -20.98 26.76
CA ASP A 527 -0.74 -21.63 25.90
C ASP A 527 -1.36 -22.64 24.92
N THR A 528 -0.55 -23.17 24.00
CA THR A 528 -0.98 -24.17 23.01
C THR A 528 -1.41 -25.50 23.62
N SER A 529 -1.02 -25.78 24.86
CA SER A 529 -1.48 -26.94 25.63
C SER A 529 -2.77 -26.67 26.43
N GLY A 530 -3.38 -25.49 26.23
CA GLY A 530 -4.63 -25.10 26.88
C GLY A 530 -4.47 -24.63 28.32
N ARG A 531 -3.24 -24.40 28.80
CA ARG A 531 -3.00 -23.94 30.17
C ARG A 531 -3.06 -22.42 30.25
N ASP A 532 -3.83 -21.92 31.22
CA ASP A 532 -3.96 -20.49 31.49
C ASP A 532 -2.91 -20.01 32.51
N SER A 533 -2.32 -18.84 32.24
CA SER A 533 -1.38 -18.16 33.14
C SER A 533 -2.05 -17.57 34.38
N GLY A 534 -3.38 -17.44 34.35
CA GLY A 534 -4.14 -16.56 35.24
C GLY A 534 -4.04 -15.08 34.82
N ALA A 535 -4.95 -14.27 35.35
CA ALA A 535 -4.98 -12.84 35.07
C ALA A 535 -3.66 -12.16 35.50
N GLY A 536 -3.09 -11.37 34.59
CA GLY A 536 -1.96 -10.50 34.86
C GLY A 536 -2.30 -9.31 35.76
N PRO A 537 -1.35 -8.39 35.97
CA PRO A 537 -1.59 -7.14 36.68
C PRO A 537 -2.80 -6.38 36.11
N THR A 538 -3.67 -5.90 36.99
CA THR A 538 -4.83 -5.10 36.59
C THR A 538 -4.42 -3.66 36.31
N THR A 539 -4.84 -3.14 35.16
CA THR A 539 -4.71 -1.73 34.79
C THR A 539 -6.06 -1.04 34.93
N ALA A 540 -6.14 -0.02 35.77
CA ALA A 540 -7.32 0.83 35.86
C ALA A 540 -7.22 1.97 34.83
N PHE A 541 -8.35 2.31 34.21
CA PHE A 541 -8.48 3.48 33.35
C PHE A 541 -9.85 4.12 33.58
N ARG A 542 -9.95 5.42 33.32
CA ARG A 542 -11.21 6.15 33.39
C ARG A 542 -11.56 6.67 32.01
N THR A 543 -12.77 6.36 31.52
CA THR A 543 -13.28 6.98 30.29
C THR A 543 -13.42 8.48 30.47
N THR A 544 -13.29 9.23 29.39
CA THR A 544 -13.52 10.67 29.43
C THR A 544 -15.01 10.94 29.73
N GLY A 545 -15.33 12.12 30.28
CA GLY A 545 -16.71 12.50 30.55
C GLY A 545 -17.58 12.43 29.29
N ALA A 546 -18.88 12.23 29.45
CA ALA A 546 -19.80 12.36 28.33
C ALA A 546 -19.69 13.80 27.84
N GLY A 547 -19.16 14.02 26.64
CA GLY A 547 -19.33 15.29 25.93
C GLY A 547 -20.81 15.39 25.57
N GLY A 548 -21.64 15.65 26.59
CA GLY A 548 -23.07 15.30 26.64
C GLY A 548 -23.78 15.58 25.32
N GLY A 549 -24.77 14.76 24.98
CA GLY A 549 -25.57 14.89 23.75
C GLY A 549 -26.24 16.25 23.52
N THR A 550 -26.01 17.23 24.39
CA THR A 550 -26.20 18.66 24.21
C THR A 550 -24.96 19.30 23.57
N THR A 551 -25.03 19.55 22.27
CA THR A 551 -24.04 20.34 21.56
C THR A 551 -24.29 21.83 21.80
N THR A 552 -23.26 22.58 22.19
CA THR A 552 -23.33 24.04 22.31
C THR A 552 -23.19 24.72 20.94
N PRO A 553 -24.08 25.65 20.56
CA PRO A 553 -23.94 26.42 19.32
C PRO A 553 -22.57 27.10 19.20
N GLY A 554 -22.02 27.14 17.99
CA GLY A 554 -20.71 27.74 17.72
C GLY A 554 -19.50 26.94 18.21
N THR A 555 -19.69 25.85 18.94
CA THR A 555 -18.61 24.97 19.38
C THR A 555 -18.35 23.87 18.35
N ARG A 556 -17.08 23.54 18.13
CA ARG A 556 -16.66 22.45 17.23
C ARG A 556 -16.59 21.12 17.97
N TYR A 557 -17.00 20.06 17.30
CA TYR A 557 -17.02 18.71 17.82
C TYR A 557 -16.52 17.70 16.79
N THR A 558 -15.97 16.57 17.22
CA THR A 558 -15.72 15.41 16.36
C THR A 558 -16.79 14.34 16.58
N LEU A 559 -17.07 13.56 15.53
CA LEU A 559 -17.92 12.37 15.58
C LEU A 559 -17.06 11.11 15.44
N GLY A 560 -16.80 10.41 16.55
CA GLY A 560 -15.99 9.20 16.57
C GLY A 560 -16.83 7.93 16.65
N ASN A 561 -16.51 6.88 15.90
CA ASN A 561 -17.16 5.58 16.03
C ASN A 561 -16.34 4.68 16.97
N GLY A 562 -16.90 4.38 18.15
CA GLY A 562 -16.19 3.66 19.19
C GLY A 562 -15.83 2.21 18.85
N SER A 563 -16.51 1.58 17.88
CA SER A 563 -16.25 0.19 17.49
C SER A 563 -15.10 0.02 16.49
N THR A 564 -14.86 1.04 15.67
CA THR A 564 -13.81 1.05 14.64
C THR A 564 -12.62 1.93 15.02
N GLY A 565 -12.85 2.95 15.86
CA GLY A 565 -11.88 3.99 16.15
C GLY A 565 -11.75 5.05 15.03
N MET A 566 -12.64 5.02 14.03
CA MET A 566 -12.66 6.01 12.96
C MET A 566 -13.49 7.24 13.35
N ALA A 567 -13.20 8.38 12.75
CA ALA A 567 -13.99 9.61 12.85
C ALA A 567 -14.75 9.86 11.55
N ALA A 568 -15.94 10.46 11.66
CA ALA A 568 -16.63 11.01 10.50
C ALA A 568 -15.80 12.19 9.96
N GLU A 569 -15.53 12.14 8.67
CA GLU A 569 -14.67 13.05 7.94
C GLU A 569 -15.35 13.46 6.64
N LEU A 570 -15.33 14.75 6.34
CA LEU A 570 -15.62 15.22 4.99
C LEU A 570 -14.46 14.84 4.08
N TRP A 571 -14.70 13.98 3.08
CA TRP A 571 -13.63 13.32 2.34
C TRP A 571 -12.57 14.29 1.79
N GLY A 572 -11.33 14.11 2.27
CA GLY A 572 -10.17 14.92 1.87
C GLY A 572 -10.27 16.41 2.25
N GLY A 573 -11.23 16.80 3.09
CA GLY A 573 -11.50 18.19 3.44
C GLY A 573 -11.97 19.07 2.28
N ARG A 574 -12.42 18.46 1.17
CA ARG A 574 -12.84 19.20 -0.02
C ARG A 574 -14.08 20.04 0.25
N SER A 575 -14.18 21.22 -0.35
CA SER A 575 -15.30 22.17 -0.13
C SER A 575 -16.40 22.10 -1.19
N ALA A 576 -16.28 21.22 -2.19
CA ALA A 576 -17.24 21.08 -3.28
C ALA A 576 -18.59 20.49 -2.83
N ASP A 577 -19.69 20.98 -3.40
CA ASP A 577 -21.02 20.39 -3.18
C ASP A 577 -21.03 18.92 -3.60
N GLY A 578 -21.72 18.08 -2.82
CA GLY A 578 -21.75 16.65 -3.08
C GLY A 578 -20.52 15.88 -2.58
N THR A 579 -19.52 16.53 -1.97
CA THR A 579 -18.42 15.81 -1.30
C THR A 579 -19.00 14.94 -0.18
N VAL A 580 -18.74 13.64 -0.25
CA VAL A 580 -19.34 12.66 0.64
C VAL A 580 -18.68 12.64 2.03
N LEU A 581 -19.44 12.12 2.98
CA LEU A 581 -18.98 11.84 4.32
C LEU A 581 -18.38 10.43 4.39
N VAL A 582 -17.20 10.30 4.99
CA VAL A 582 -16.46 9.03 5.13
C VAL A 582 -15.98 8.83 6.56
N GLY A 583 -15.64 7.60 6.91
CA GLY A 583 -14.97 7.23 8.14
C GLY A 583 -13.50 7.03 7.86
N SER A 584 -12.67 7.80 8.56
CA SER A 584 -11.22 7.76 8.42
C SER A 584 -10.56 7.73 9.81
N ARG A 585 -9.25 7.47 9.86
CA ARG A 585 -8.50 7.55 11.12
C ARG A 585 -8.52 8.97 11.66
N SER A 586 -8.73 9.12 12.96
CA SER A 586 -8.68 10.43 13.62
C SER A 586 -7.32 11.10 13.39
N ASN A 587 -7.35 12.33 12.87
CA ASN A 587 -6.16 13.12 12.53
C ASN A 587 -6.19 14.54 13.14
N GLY A 588 -7.32 14.95 13.73
CA GLY A 588 -7.46 16.24 14.41
C GLY A 588 -7.70 17.44 13.49
N TYR A 589 -7.65 17.26 12.17
CA TYR A 589 -7.84 18.34 11.21
C TYR A 589 -9.31 18.76 11.07
N ALA A 590 -9.52 19.95 10.50
CA ALA A 590 -10.83 20.59 10.41
C ALA A 590 -11.89 19.78 9.64
N GLN A 591 -11.48 18.89 8.72
CA GLN A 591 -12.40 18.02 7.99
C GLN A 591 -13.09 16.95 8.86
N GLN A 592 -12.62 16.72 10.08
CA GLN A 592 -13.26 15.84 11.07
C GLN A 592 -14.07 16.60 12.13
N GLN A 593 -14.18 17.93 11.97
CA GLN A 593 -14.80 18.82 12.95
C GLN A 593 -16.15 19.34 12.44
N TRP A 594 -17.11 19.38 13.33
CA TRP A 594 -18.53 19.61 13.05
C TRP A 594 -19.10 20.65 14.02
N LEU A 595 -19.95 21.54 13.51
CA LEU A 595 -20.81 22.39 14.32
C LEU A 595 -22.24 21.86 14.24
N PHE A 596 -22.96 21.95 15.35
CA PHE A 596 -24.36 21.54 15.42
C PHE A 596 -25.21 22.80 15.63
N GLU A 597 -26.06 23.09 14.64
CA GLU A 597 -26.97 24.23 14.65
C GLU A 597 -28.39 23.74 14.90
N ASP A 598 -29.18 24.44 15.72
CA ASP A 598 -30.58 24.10 15.96
C ASP A 598 -31.41 24.24 14.67
N ALA A 599 -32.22 23.22 14.37
CA ALA A 599 -33.14 23.20 13.24
C ALA A 599 -34.62 23.17 13.68
N GLY A 600 -34.89 23.27 14.99
CA GLY A 600 -36.22 23.22 15.58
C GLY A 600 -36.73 21.80 15.82
N SER A 601 -37.75 21.66 16.68
CA SER A 601 -38.41 20.38 17.00
C SER A 601 -37.45 19.27 17.50
N GLY A 602 -36.35 19.65 18.14
CA GLY A 602 -35.31 18.73 18.61
C GLY A 602 -34.40 18.15 17.52
N LEU A 603 -34.41 18.75 16.32
CA LEU A 603 -33.53 18.41 15.21
C LEU A 603 -32.38 19.41 15.10
N VAL A 604 -31.28 18.99 14.47
CA VAL A 604 -30.11 19.84 14.23
C VAL A 604 -29.67 19.77 12.77
N ARG A 605 -28.96 20.80 12.31
CA ARG A 605 -28.10 20.74 11.12
C ARG A 605 -26.66 20.49 11.56
N ILE A 606 -25.99 19.57 10.88
CA ILE A 606 -24.58 19.26 11.12
C ILE A 606 -23.76 19.95 10.05
N LYS A 607 -22.94 20.91 10.45
CA LYS A 607 -22.16 21.78 9.56
C LYS A 607 -20.69 21.44 9.63
N SER A 608 -20.06 21.28 8.48
CA SER A 608 -18.62 21.07 8.34
C SER A 608 -17.86 22.31 8.82
N ALA A 609 -16.88 22.12 9.71
CA ALA A 609 -16.01 23.22 10.15
C ALA A 609 -15.00 23.65 9.08
N VAL A 610 -14.69 22.79 8.10
CA VAL A 610 -13.75 23.10 7.01
C VAL A 610 -14.42 23.89 5.87
N SER A 611 -15.68 23.60 5.53
CA SER A 611 -16.36 24.21 4.38
C SER A 611 -17.50 25.16 4.75
N GLY A 612 -18.01 25.08 5.99
CA GLY A 612 -19.21 25.81 6.41
C GLY A 612 -20.51 25.28 5.79
N LYS A 613 -20.48 24.14 5.07
CA LYS A 613 -21.64 23.51 4.44
C LYS A 613 -22.27 22.45 5.33
N CYS A 614 -23.54 22.13 5.10
CA CYS A 614 -24.33 21.23 5.93
C CYS A 614 -24.35 19.82 5.36
N LEU A 615 -24.31 18.81 6.24
CA LEU A 615 -24.52 17.43 5.86
C LEU A 615 -25.96 17.21 5.43
N GLN A 616 -26.12 16.53 4.30
CA GLN A 616 -27.38 16.26 3.64
C GLN A 616 -27.41 14.80 3.16
N THR A 617 -28.57 14.15 3.25
CA THR A 617 -28.79 12.88 2.57
C THR A 617 -28.79 13.07 1.04
N GLY A 618 -28.20 12.13 0.29
CA GLY A 618 -28.19 12.19 -1.18
C GLY A 618 -29.57 12.08 -1.83
N GLY A 619 -30.56 11.57 -1.08
CA GLY A 619 -31.95 11.37 -1.49
C GLY A 619 -32.85 11.09 -0.29
N ALA A 620 -34.02 10.50 -0.53
CA ALA A 620 -34.92 10.08 0.54
C ALA A 620 -34.23 9.09 1.49
N PRO A 621 -34.43 9.16 2.82
CA PRO A 621 -33.81 8.23 3.77
C PRO A 621 -34.13 6.77 3.45
N ALA A 622 -33.09 5.97 3.20
CA ALA A 622 -33.16 4.53 2.96
C ALA A 622 -31.82 3.86 3.30
N ALA A 623 -31.82 2.54 3.45
CA ALA A 623 -30.60 1.78 3.64
C ALA A 623 -29.64 1.96 2.45
N GLY A 624 -28.36 2.22 2.72
CA GLY A 624 -27.33 2.51 1.71
C GLY A 624 -27.30 3.97 1.22
N MET A 625 -28.16 4.85 1.72
CA MET A 625 -28.16 6.25 1.27
C MET A 625 -26.97 7.02 1.81
N TRP A 626 -26.10 7.49 0.91
CA TRP A 626 -24.90 8.24 1.26
C TRP A 626 -25.23 9.63 1.80
N ILE A 627 -24.29 10.16 2.59
CA ILE A 627 -24.33 11.52 3.11
C ILE A 627 -23.29 12.36 2.40
N ALA A 628 -23.63 13.59 2.05
CA ALA A 628 -22.73 14.55 1.43
C ALA A 628 -22.94 15.96 1.96
N GLN A 629 -21.97 16.85 1.76
CA GLN A 629 -22.15 18.26 2.07
C GLN A 629 -22.94 19.00 0.98
N GLN A 630 -23.76 19.95 1.39
CA GLN A 630 -24.50 20.88 0.52
C GLN A 630 -24.58 22.26 1.19
N PRO A 631 -24.87 23.34 0.44
CA PRO A 631 -25.16 24.65 1.04
C PRO A 631 -26.26 24.52 2.10
N CYS A 632 -26.03 25.12 3.27
CA CYS A 632 -26.97 25.04 4.38
C CYS A 632 -28.31 25.70 4.01
N GLY A 633 -29.41 24.99 4.28
CA GLY A 633 -30.77 25.46 4.05
C GLY A 633 -31.75 24.89 5.08
N ASN A 634 -33.04 24.87 4.73
CA ASN A 634 -34.12 24.36 5.59
C ASN A 634 -34.72 23.04 5.07
N SER A 635 -33.97 22.33 4.22
CA SER A 635 -34.40 21.01 3.71
C SER A 635 -34.45 19.98 4.84
N SER A 636 -35.50 19.15 4.86
CA SER A 636 -35.61 18.03 5.80
C SER A 636 -34.47 17.01 5.64
N ALA A 637 -33.84 16.95 4.46
CA ALA A 637 -32.66 16.12 4.20
C ALA A 637 -31.40 16.58 4.95
N GLN A 638 -31.39 17.80 5.50
CA GLN A 638 -30.31 18.35 6.31
C GLN A 638 -30.63 18.34 7.81
N GLN A 639 -31.78 17.79 8.20
CA GLN A 639 -32.24 17.77 9.58
C GLN A 639 -31.99 16.40 10.21
N TRP A 640 -31.18 16.40 11.26
CA TRP A 640 -30.70 15.22 11.94
C TRP A 640 -31.24 15.16 13.36
N LYS A 641 -31.58 13.97 13.84
CA LYS A 641 -31.93 13.75 15.24
C LYS A 641 -30.75 13.10 15.95
N LEU A 642 -30.37 13.65 17.11
CA LEU A 642 -29.37 13.06 17.99
C LEU A 642 -30.09 12.37 19.15
N ALA A 643 -29.89 11.06 19.28
CA ALA A 643 -30.46 10.27 20.37
C ALA A 643 -29.33 9.64 21.20
N SER A 644 -29.33 9.88 22.52
CA SER A 644 -28.34 9.28 23.42
C SER A 644 -28.57 7.77 23.53
N ARG A 645 -27.50 6.97 23.42
CA ARG A 645 -27.52 5.51 23.53
C ARG A 645 -26.25 5.01 24.23
N GLY A 646 -26.39 4.50 25.46
CA GLY A 646 -25.33 3.74 26.14
C GLY A 646 -23.96 4.44 26.20
N GLY A 647 -23.92 5.75 26.40
CA GLY A 647 -22.66 6.53 26.43
C GLY A 647 -22.21 7.13 25.09
N GLY A 648 -22.89 6.78 23.98
CA GLY A 648 -22.74 7.42 22.68
C GLY A 648 -24.05 8.07 22.19
N VAL A 649 -24.08 8.43 20.91
CA VAL A 649 -25.17 9.11 20.22
C VAL A 649 -25.43 8.39 18.90
N ASN A 650 -26.70 8.07 18.64
CA ASN A 650 -27.15 7.74 17.29
C ASN A 650 -27.51 9.05 16.59
N VAL A 651 -26.95 9.25 15.40
CA VAL A 651 -27.34 10.33 14.50
C VAL A 651 -28.28 9.71 13.48
N THR A 652 -29.53 10.15 13.42
CA THR A 652 -30.54 9.60 12.51
C THR A 652 -31.12 10.66 11.60
N ASP A 653 -31.80 10.24 10.54
CA ASP A 653 -32.73 11.10 9.82
C ASP A 653 -33.83 11.64 10.77
N SER A 654 -34.60 12.63 10.30
CA SER A 654 -35.63 13.30 11.11
C SER A 654 -36.72 12.37 11.64
N SER A 655 -37.01 11.26 10.96
CA SER A 655 -37.97 10.25 11.43
C SER A 655 -37.44 9.37 12.56
N GLY A 656 -36.11 9.23 12.68
CA GLY A 656 -35.47 8.26 13.56
C GLY A 656 -35.38 6.84 13.01
N GLY A 657 -35.86 6.60 11.78
CA GLY A 657 -35.91 5.27 11.16
C GLY A 657 -34.57 4.79 10.59
N TYR A 658 -33.69 5.70 10.18
CA TYR A 658 -32.42 5.40 9.57
C TYR A 658 -31.27 6.14 10.26
N ALA A 659 -30.25 5.40 10.67
CA ALA A 659 -29.08 5.90 11.38
C ALA A 659 -27.87 6.06 10.45
N LEU A 660 -27.12 7.14 10.69
CA LEU A 660 -25.78 7.36 10.16
C LEU A 660 -24.88 6.20 10.60
N THR A 661 -24.45 5.43 9.62
CA THR A 661 -23.73 4.19 9.82
C THR A 661 -22.39 4.29 9.12
N LEU A 662 -21.32 3.96 9.84
CA LEU A 662 -20.07 3.64 9.17
C LEU A 662 -20.33 2.34 8.38
N SER A 663 -20.29 2.39 7.06
CA SER A 663 -20.61 1.23 6.20
C SER A 663 -19.39 0.37 5.95
N ASN A 664 -19.56 -0.78 5.31
CA ASN A 664 -18.46 -1.59 4.75
C ASN A 664 -18.19 -1.23 3.28
N ARG A 665 -18.70 -0.09 2.80
CA ARG A 665 -18.48 0.36 1.42
C ARG A 665 -17.20 1.18 1.36
N PRO A 666 -16.13 0.68 0.74
CA PRO A 666 -14.90 1.45 0.62
C PRO A 666 -15.11 2.69 -0.25
N TYR A 667 -14.43 3.77 0.12
CA TYR A 667 -14.43 5.04 -0.62
C TYR A 667 -13.04 5.66 -0.56
N TYR A 668 -12.23 5.45 -1.60
CA TYR A 668 -10.89 6.02 -1.78
C TYR A 668 -10.00 5.99 -0.51
N GLY A 669 -9.76 4.79 0.04
CA GLY A 669 -8.92 4.62 1.24
C GLY A 669 -9.61 4.91 2.57
N ALA A 670 -10.86 5.36 2.53
CA ALA A 670 -11.76 5.52 3.67
C ALA A 670 -13.01 4.62 3.50
N TRP A 671 -14.00 4.78 4.36
CA TRP A 671 -15.24 4.00 4.35
C TRP A 671 -16.44 4.93 4.28
N LEU A 672 -17.35 4.74 3.34
CA LEU A 672 -18.50 5.63 3.18
C LEU A 672 -19.38 5.62 4.44
N LEU A 673 -19.84 6.78 4.89
CA LEU A 673 -20.97 6.85 5.82
C LEU A 673 -22.26 6.87 5.01
N ASP A 674 -23.13 5.92 5.31
CA ASP A 674 -24.46 5.84 4.73
C ASP A 674 -25.53 5.65 5.81
N LEU A 675 -26.77 5.81 5.41
CA LEU A 675 -27.92 5.51 6.25
C LEU A 675 -28.18 4.01 6.23
N GLN A 676 -28.41 3.41 7.39
CA GLN A 676 -28.95 2.06 7.54
C GLN A 676 -30.13 2.10 8.48
N ARG A 677 -30.99 1.08 8.44
CA ARG A 677 -32.11 1.00 9.38
C ARG A 677 -31.57 1.09 10.81
N ALA A 678 -32.16 1.98 11.61
CA ALA A 678 -31.75 2.19 12.98
C ALA A 678 -32.06 0.93 13.81
N ASP A 679 -31.00 0.22 14.19
CA ASP A 679 -31.06 -0.97 15.04
C ASP A 679 -30.09 -0.86 16.24
N GLY A 680 -29.25 0.17 16.23
CA GLY A 680 -28.34 0.47 17.31
C GLY A 680 -27.13 -0.45 17.35
N ARG A 681 -26.77 -1.08 16.22
CA ARG A 681 -25.50 -1.78 16.04
C ARG A 681 -24.31 -0.83 16.25
N ALA A 682 -23.14 -1.38 16.57
CA ALA A 682 -21.99 -0.59 17.01
C ALA A 682 -21.47 0.43 15.97
N THR A 683 -21.65 0.16 14.67
CA THR A 683 -21.29 1.08 13.58
C THR A 683 -22.24 2.28 13.44
N GLN A 684 -23.36 2.31 14.17
CA GLN A 684 -24.32 3.41 14.24
C GLN A 684 -24.12 4.33 15.46
N VAL A 685 -23.26 3.93 16.40
CA VAL A 685 -23.06 4.63 17.66
C VAL A 685 -21.83 5.54 17.57
N TRP A 686 -22.05 6.84 17.72
CA TRP A 686 -21.04 7.88 17.61
C TRP A 686 -20.76 8.54 18.97
N SER A 687 -19.53 8.90 19.25
CA SER A 687 -19.18 9.84 20.32
C SER A 687 -19.15 11.25 19.75
N VAL A 688 -19.88 12.18 20.36
CA VAL A 688 -19.76 13.61 20.08
C VAL A 688 -18.76 14.18 21.09
N GLN A 689 -17.60 14.64 20.63
CA GLN A 689 -16.54 15.13 21.51
C GLN A 689 -16.18 16.56 21.16
N LYS A 690 -16.16 17.45 22.16
CA LYS A 690 -15.76 18.85 21.96
C LYS A 690 -14.29 18.91 21.53
N VAL A 691 -14.00 19.69 20.48
CA VAL A 691 -12.63 20.01 20.07
C VAL A 691 -12.06 21.03 21.05
N GLY A 692 -10.88 20.72 21.60
CA GLY A 692 -10.16 21.54 22.58
C GLY A 692 -9.44 22.72 21.97
#